data_AF-T2IP47-F1
#
_entry.id   AF-T2IP47-F1
#
_cell.length_a   1.000
_cell.length_b   1.000
_cell.length_c   1.000
_cell.angle_alpha   90.00
_cell.angle_beta   90.00
_cell.angle_gamma   90.00
#
_symmetry.space_group_name_H-M   'P 1'
#
loop_
_entity.id
_entity.type
_entity.pdbx_description
1 polymer ?
#
loop_
_entity_poly.entity_id
_entity_poly.type
_entity_poly.pdbx_seq_one_letter_code
_entity_poly.pdbx_strand_id
1 'polypeptide(L)'
;MVAELIREKKWVELICLILAVIIVGWVSREVIKSIFNIEEYPQWFIWGCLGVILLFCIAVLIAVFNKPKLRSDSPFEEQVAIKGLRPFTQKDAEVFSKLERNKSINACLSMLQDREFRIGILWGESGCGKSSFIQAGLMPKLTTEESQYRGLYIKFSDKSPLETVKKEIIRDLKLNSQETENLDFLGVCEQGIKTVGKPLILFFDQFEQVFVHRYKFPHVYEQFSDSLKQWYEQDKIDVKILMCLRSDLLSFQWNIQKKLNYDLNSYNSFELENFSAEEATNILEVIAKIENIDFERDYIKYIFETNFMGKDHLISPVDLQILSLVISSQNISEKRAFKKTALQKIGEVEGLLYQYLEERLKLREKSTAKSQTEKLMKVLLEFVDGNELTRAGAFTIKELQDKLKPIAPQEISEAINWLAKERLITPIQQEEETAYELAHEKMIPAVMKLSGKILPKAYKANELLNKKVRVWMENNYSPRYLLGIRDFWLIESHKRYLIWGNKELQKQRFLQQSKRRLYRNLVILGTILMLLMTGWGWLHYTTPGQLWQIRRELAYWGEKVRDDNYQSKAAIALAKDGQIKDMNSLLGEINGKANTLTAIAQASTQLSDSTQAVTVLKETLTIAQQIDDSGEKIKALSAIAQASSKLSNSTEAVIVLKKLLTFLEQGYSHVRGEVFPAIVSASSELSDTTEAVTLLEKVFNAAQDKTPSDDKVTILTAIAEAYIKLSDIKKARTVLKEALIIARERIYLSDKSRQLTAIAEVYIKLSDTKKAINLLQEAFNIAQQANILYTDEEDGYRVKSFGFYNQSYNLAAISQAYIQVSDGQETVNLLRKVLNVAKQIDDPYPKLIVLEAIAQASSELSNSTEAVTLLEEVLTIQQQINSSSDFVTRKLSVIAYACSQLSDSKKAANLLRQAFNLALKMDYYRDRLKTLTAIIQASSQLSDTTEAVIFLTQAVTFAEQIDDNVLVHKSEILEAIIQASSELSDNTEAVTVLKQALTVAQETDNPGYGYKASPLSAIAEAYIKLSDTTKARTLLKQAVILAQEVIYPYTKSELLTRLAEAYIKLSDNTEARILLKQALTVAQQIDNSDSKGEALTDIAEAQANLKRWGDALYTTKQCPSHNCRVESLSKVLTVYAELKNPDLKEQSNKFRI
;
A
#
# COMPACT_ATOMS: atom_id res chain seq x y z
N MET A 1 -25.59 2.21 3.75
CA MET A 1 -25.23 3.64 3.55
C MET A 1 -25.55 4.11 2.13
N VAL A 2 -24.69 3.97 1.10
CA VAL A 2 -25.08 4.47 -0.25
C VAL A 2 -26.23 3.69 -0.89
N ALA A 3 -26.30 2.36 -0.71
CA ALA A 3 -27.48 1.59 -1.08
C ALA A 3 -28.76 2.01 -0.31
N GLU A 4 -28.65 2.74 0.81
CA GLU A 4 -29.79 3.39 1.48
C GLU A 4 -30.04 4.80 0.88
N LEU A 5 -29.01 5.61 0.61
CA LEU A 5 -29.16 6.94 0.00
C LEU A 5 -29.79 6.90 -1.40
N ILE A 6 -29.40 5.95 -2.25
CA ILE A 6 -29.99 5.75 -3.59
C ILE A 6 -31.45 5.28 -3.45
N ARG A 7 -31.71 4.35 -2.52
CA ARG A 7 -33.05 3.81 -2.24
C ARG A 7 -34.01 4.85 -1.64
N GLU A 8 -33.48 5.83 -0.91
CA GLU A 8 -34.21 6.97 -0.34
C GLU A 8 -34.24 8.21 -1.27
N LYS A 9 -33.68 8.13 -2.49
CA LYS A 9 -33.56 9.25 -3.46
C LYS A 9 -32.83 10.49 -2.89
N LYS A 10 -31.91 10.34 -1.94
CA LYS A 10 -31.17 11.44 -1.31
C LYS A 10 -29.89 11.78 -2.09
N TRP A 11 -30.08 12.34 -3.29
CA TRP A 11 -29.00 12.62 -4.23
C TRP A 11 -27.95 13.61 -3.72
N VAL A 12 -28.33 14.60 -2.92
CA VAL A 12 -27.38 15.59 -2.36
C VAL A 12 -26.43 14.94 -1.35
N GLU A 13 -26.95 14.14 -0.41
CA GLU A 13 -26.12 13.41 0.56
C GLU A 13 -25.19 12.40 -0.14
N LEU A 14 -25.65 11.80 -1.23
CA LEU A 14 -24.85 10.92 -2.08
C LEU A 14 -23.69 11.68 -2.76
N ILE A 15 -23.97 12.85 -3.34
CA ILE A 15 -22.98 13.73 -3.98
C ILE A 15 -21.95 14.23 -2.95
N CYS A 16 -22.40 14.66 -1.77
CA CYS A 16 -21.50 15.06 -0.67
C CYS A 16 -20.60 13.91 -0.21
N LEU A 17 -21.08 12.67 -0.20
CA LEU A 17 -20.26 11.51 0.15
C LEU A 17 -19.18 11.22 -0.92
N ILE A 18 -19.56 11.31 -2.20
CA ILE A 18 -18.64 11.13 -3.33
C ILE A 18 -17.58 12.24 -3.30
N LEU A 19 -17.98 13.50 -3.11
CA LEU A 19 -17.06 14.64 -2.93
C LEU A 19 -16.15 14.46 -1.72
N ALA A 20 -16.63 13.98 -0.58
CA ALA A 20 -15.79 13.74 0.59
C ALA A 20 -14.71 12.67 0.33
N VAL A 21 -15.05 11.59 -0.40
CA VAL A 21 -14.07 10.56 -0.80
C VAL A 21 -13.05 11.14 -1.80
N ILE A 22 -13.48 11.96 -2.76
CA ILE A 22 -12.59 12.66 -3.70
C ILE A 22 -11.64 13.62 -2.96
N ILE A 23 -12.16 14.43 -2.02
CA ILE A 23 -11.36 15.40 -1.25
C ILE A 23 -10.33 14.70 -0.37
N VAL A 24 -10.66 13.57 0.28
CA VAL A 24 -9.68 12.79 1.06
C VAL A 24 -8.58 12.19 0.16
N GLY A 25 -8.94 11.75 -1.06
CA GLY A 25 -7.97 11.32 -2.08
C GLY A 25 -7.11 12.47 -2.64
N TRP A 26 -7.60 13.70 -2.59
CA TRP A 26 -6.89 14.89 -3.09
C TRP A 26 -5.96 15.51 -2.03
N VAL A 27 -6.44 15.65 -0.78
CA VAL A 27 -5.65 16.16 0.35
C VAL A 27 -4.47 15.24 0.70
N SER A 28 -4.66 13.91 0.60
CA SER A 28 -3.55 12.96 0.76
C SER A 28 -2.48 13.11 -0.32
N ARG A 29 -2.82 13.61 -1.51
CA ARG A 29 -1.91 13.81 -2.65
C ARG A 29 -0.98 15.01 -2.48
N GLU A 30 -1.42 16.08 -1.83
CA GLU A 30 -0.52 17.21 -1.50
C GLU A 30 0.38 16.90 -0.29
N VAL A 31 -0.17 16.24 0.74
CA VAL A 31 0.59 15.88 1.95
C VAL A 31 1.70 14.86 1.66
N ILE A 32 1.44 13.83 0.85
CA ILE A 32 2.46 12.84 0.46
C ILE A 32 3.55 13.49 -0.41
N LYS A 33 3.17 14.40 -1.31
CA LYS A 33 4.13 15.14 -2.16
C LYS A 33 5.05 16.03 -1.32
N SER A 34 4.50 16.76 -0.35
CA SER A 34 5.24 17.61 0.58
C SER A 34 6.23 16.84 1.48
N ILE A 35 5.87 15.62 1.92
CA ILE A 35 6.71 14.86 2.87
C ILE A 35 7.80 14.05 2.16
N PHE A 36 7.52 13.51 0.96
CA PHE A 36 8.43 12.56 0.29
C PHE A 36 9.04 13.08 -1.03
N ASN A 37 8.69 14.29 -1.46
CA ASN A 37 9.25 14.97 -2.65
C ASN A 37 9.20 14.11 -3.94
N ILE A 38 8.07 13.44 -4.17
CA ILE A 38 7.85 12.54 -5.31
C ILE A 38 7.28 13.32 -6.51
N GLU A 39 7.95 13.25 -7.67
CA GLU A 39 7.55 13.98 -8.88
C GLU A 39 6.28 13.43 -9.55
N GLU A 40 6.10 12.11 -9.60
CA GLU A 40 4.93 11.46 -10.24
C GLU A 40 4.29 10.36 -9.38
N TYR A 41 2.95 10.28 -9.44
CA TYR A 41 2.16 9.25 -8.77
C TYR A 41 1.96 8.02 -9.67
N PRO A 42 2.20 6.78 -9.19
CA PRO A 42 1.94 5.57 -9.96
C PRO A 42 0.45 5.41 -10.32
N GLN A 43 0.16 4.94 -11.55
CA GLN A 43 -1.22 4.72 -12.01
C GLN A 43 -2.04 3.82 -11.06
N TRP A 44 -1.42 2.81 -10.43
CA TRP A 44 -2.13 1.90 -9.53
C TRP A 44 -2.70 2.58 -8.28
N PHE A 45 -2.21 3.76 -7.89
CA PHE A 45 -2.82 4.57 -6.81
C PHE A 45 -4.24 5.00 -7.19
N ILE A 46 -4.45 5.37 -8.46
CA ILE A 46 -5.77 5.71 -9.03
C ILE A 46 -6.64 4.45 -9.12
N TRP A 47 -6.07 3.32 -9.57
CA TRP A 47 -6.78 2.04 -9.63
C TRP A 47 -7.17 1.49 -8.25
N GLY A 48 -6.38 1.75 -7.21
CA GLY A 48 -6.71 1.41 -5.82
C GLY A 48 -7.93 2.18 -5.33
N CYS A 49 -8.03 3.47 -5.64
CA CYS A 49 -9.24 4.27 -5.39
C CYS A 49 -10.45 3.77 -6.22
N LEU A 50 -10.25 3.40 -7.50
CA LEU A 50 -11.31 2.87 -8.36
C LEU A 50 -11.82 1.48 -7.94
N GLY A 51 -10.95 0.60 -7.43
CA GLY A 51 -11.35 -0.73 -6.96
C GLY A 51 -12.33 -0.69 -5.78
N VAL A 52 -12.16 0.30 -4.89
CA VAL A 52 -13.11 0.58 -3.78
C VAL A 52 -14.47 1.05 -4.31
N ILE A 53 -14.50 1.78 -5.44
CA ILE A 53 -15.73 2.23 -6.11
C ILE A 53 -16.43 1.06 -6.83
N LEU A 54 -15.68 0.14 -7.45
CA LEU A 54 -16.25 -0.99 -8.18
C LEU A 54 -16.93 -2.02 -7.26
N LEU A 55 -16.29 -2.40 -6.16
CA LEU A 55 -16.85 -3.30 -5.13
C LEU A 55 -18.21 -2.81 -4.59
N PHE A 56 -18.36 -1.49 -4.55
CA PHE A 56 -19.55 -0.80 -4.06
C PHE A 56 -20.69 -0.79 -5.09
N CYS A 57 -20.41 -0.71 -6.39
CA CYS A 57 -21.40 -0.85 -7.45
C CYS A 57 -22.00 -2.26 -7.53
N ILE A 58 -21.18 -3.30 -7.36
CA ILE A 58 -21.62 -4.71 -7.38
C ILE A 58 -22.63 -4.98 -6.25
N ALA A 59 -22.42 -4.39 -5.07
CA ALA A 59 -23.34 -4.51 -3.93
C ALA A 59 -24.73 -3.87 -4.17
N VAL A 60 -24.89 -2.98 -5.16
CA VAL A 60 -26.17 -2.35 -5.50
C VAL A 60 -27.03 -3.26 -6.38
N LEU A 61 -26.42 -3.99 -7.33
CA LEU A 61 -27.13 -4.84 -8.29
C LEU A 61 -27.89 -6.02 -7.64
N ILE A 62 -27.28 -6.65 -6.63
CA ILE A 62 -27.84 -7.84 -5.95
C ILE A 62 -29.12 -7.52 -5.18
N ALA A 63 -29.35 -6.26 -4.80
CA ALA A 63 -30.46 -5.85 -3.94
C ALA A 63 -31.84 -5.70 -4.65
N VAL A 64 -31.90 -5.83 -5.98
CA VAL A 64 -33.03 -5.34 -6.80
C VAL A 64 -34.14 -6.38 -7.05
N PHE A 65 -33.90 -7.69 -6.88
CA PHE A 65 -34.52 -8.68 -7.78
C PHE A 65 -35.64 -9.65 -7.29
N ASN A 66 -36.26 -9.54 -6.10
CA ASN A 66 -37.23 -10.58 -5.63
C ASN A 66 -38.55 -10.11 -4.95
N LYS A 67 -39.72 -10.61 -5.43
CA LYS A 67 -41.07 -10.61 -4.76
C LYS A 67 -42.12 -11.52 -5.48
N PRO A 68 -43.10 -12.12 -4.78
CA PRO A 68 -44.44 -12.43 -5.33
C PRO A 68 -45.67 -12.16 -4.38
N LYS A 69 -46.91 -12.41 -4.86
CA LYS A 69 -48.25 -12.00 -4.28
C LYS A 69 -49.23 -13.18 -4.01
N LEU A 70 -50.42 -12.95 -3.38
CA LEU A 70 -51.77 -13.57 -3.67
C LEU A 70 -52.97 -13.10 -2.75
N ARG A 71 -54.17 -13.71 -2.90
CA ARG A 71 -55.57 -13.40 -2.40
C ARG A 71 -56.16 -14.50 -1.44
N SER A 72 -57.42 -14.55 -0.92
CA SER A 72 -58.46 -13.57 -0.45
C SER A 72 -59.58 -14.22 0.44
N ASP A 73 -60.54 -13.42 0.96
CA ASP A 73 -61.92 -13.81 1.45
C ASP A 73 -62.22 -13.88 2.99
N SER A 74 -63.52 -14.08 3.37
CA SER A 74 -64.27 -13.31 4.42
C SER A 74 -64.89 -14.07 5.66
N PRO A 75 -66.15 -13.84 6.14
CA PRO A 75 -66.50 -13.10 7.38
C PRO A 75 -67.00 -13.95 8.60
N PHE A 76 -68.05 -13.53 9.35
CA PHE A 76 -68.58 -14.02 10.68
C PHE A 76 -67.64 -13.76 11.89
N GLU A 77 -68.00 -13.34 13.11
CA GLU A 77 -69.28 -13.17 13.86
C GLU A 77 -69.05 -12.25 15.12
N GLU A 78 -70.01 -12.10 16.07
CA GLU A 78 -69.86 -11.20 17.25
C GLU A 78 -70.01 -11.85 18.65
N GLN A 79 -69.15 -11.44 19.60
CA GLN A 79 -69.21 -11.79 21.04
C GLN A 79 -69.71 -10.61 21.90
N VAL A 80 -70.43 -10.90 23.00
CA VAL A 80 -71.33 -9.95 23.67
C VAL A 80 -70.72 -9.12 24.82
N ALA A 81 -70.00 -9.71 25.79
CA ALA A 81 -69.54 -8.94 26.97
C ALA A 81 -68.20 -8.21 26.74
N ILE A 82 -67.28 -8.80 25.96
CA ILE A 82 -65.99 -8.16 25.63
C ILE A 82 -66.15 -7.34 24.35
N LYS A 83 -66.47 -6.04 24.47
CA LYS A 83 -66.57 -5.11 23.31
C LYS A 83 -65.23 -4.74 22.68
N GLY A 84 -64.10 -5.05 23.33
CA GLY A 84 -62.78 -4.59 22.91
C GLY A 84 -62.67 -3.06 22.99
N LEU A 85 -62.14 -2.44 21.95
CA LEU A 85 -61.84 -0.99 21.91
C LEU A 85 -63.05 -0.07 21.64
N ARG A 86 -64.28 -0.60 21.62
CA ARG A 86 -65.50 0.19 21.37
C ARG A 86 -66.13 0.68 22.69
N PRO A 87 -66.69 1.90 22.74
CA PRO A 87 -67.35 2.41 23.94
C PRO A 87 -68.61 1.60 24.27
N PHE A 88 -68.96 1.54 25.55
CA PHE A 88 -70.26 1.05 26.00
C PHE A 88 -71.35 2.08 25.68
N THR A 89 -72.51 1.58 25.24
CA THR A 89 -73.69 2.37 24.88
C THR A 89 -74.84 2.07 25.87
N GLN A 90 -75.96 2.78 25.72
CA GLN A 90 -77.14 2.63 26.60
C GLN A 90 -77.67 1.18 26.69
N LYS A 91 -77.44 0.34 25.67
CA LYS A 91 -77.83 -1.09 25.68
C LYS A 91 -77.00 -1.93 26.64
N ASP A 92 -75.81 -1.47 27.04
CA ASP A 92 -74.89 -2.19 27.92
C ASP A 92 -75.02 -1.76 29.39
N ALA A 93 -75.99 -0.90 29.73
CA ALA A 93 -76.11 -0.27 31.04
C ALA A 93 -76.12 -1.27 32.21
N GLU A 94 -76.76 -2.44 32.04
CA GLU A 94 -76.77 -3.50 33.06
C GLU A 94 -75.38 -4.08 33.32
N VAL A 95 -74.57 -4.28 32.28
CA VAL A 95 -73.18 -4.74 32.38
C VAL A 95 -72.31 -3.62 32.96
N PHE A 96 -72.48 -2.39 32.48
CA PHE A 96 -71.70 -1.22 32.92
C PHE A 96 -71.92 -0.90 34.41
N SER A 97 -73.14 -1.08 34.92
CA SER A 97 -73.48 -0.90 36.34
C SER A 97 -72.70 -1.81 37.29
N LYS A 98 -72.14 -2.92 36.79
CA LYS A 98 -71.36 -3.91 37.57
C LYS A 98 -69.86 -3.60 37.57
N LEU A 99 -69.39 -2.55 36.88
CA LEU A 99 -67.98 -2.14 36.74
C LEU A 99 -67.53 -1.08 37.77
N GLU A 100 -67.99 -1.20 39.02
CA GLU A 100 -67.66 -0.37 40.21
C GLU A 100 -67.87 1.17 40.12
N ARG A 101 -68.22 1.75 38.96
CA ARG A 101 -68.40 3.21 38.77
C ARG A 101 -69.62 3.85 39.47
N ASN A 102 -70.40 3.09 40.24
CA ASN A 102 -71.66 3.57 40.83
C ASN A 102 -71.50 4.78 41.75
N LYS A 103 -70.39 4.87 42.51
CA LYS A 103 -70.10 6.05 43.36
C LYS A 103 -69.95 7.31 42.51
N SER A 104 -69.10 7.26 41.47
CA SER A 104 -68.86 8.38 40.56
C SER A 104 -70.12 8.78 39.78
N ILE A 105 -70.91 7.81 39.30
CA ILE A 105 -72.18 8.06 38.60
C ILE A 105 -73.14 8.82 39.53
N ASN A 106 -73.30 8.37 40.78
CA ASN A 106 -74.22 9.01 41.72
C ASN A 106 -73.74 10.42 42.13
N ALA A 107 -72.44 10.63 42.33
CA ALA A 107 -71.87 11.94 42.65
C ALA A 107 -72.04 12.96 41.49
N CYS A 108 -71.80 12.52 40.25
CA CYS A 108 -72.03 13.33 39.06
C CYS A 108 -73.54 13.63 38.87
N LEU A 109 -74.43 12.68 39.15
CA LEU A 109 -75.88 12.92 39.13
C LEU A 109 -76.34 13.93 40.19
N SER A 110 -75.81 13.88 41.42
CA SER A 110 -76.14 14.89 42.43
C SER A 110 -75.68 16.29 42.02
N MET A 111 -74.51 16.43 41.38
CA MET A 111 -74.05 17.69 40.80
C MET A 111 -75.01 18.21 39.70
N LEU A 112 -75.41 17.33 38.77
CA LEU A 112 -76.33 17.70 37.68
C LEU A 112 -77.75 18.04 38.15
N GLN A 113 -78.19 17.46 39.27
CA GLN A 113 -79.51 17.67 39.86
C GLN A 113 -79.59 18.93 40.75
N ASP A 114 -78.45 19.50 41.17
CA ASP A 114 -78.39 20.74 41.93
C ASP A 114 -79.07 21.90 41.19
N ARG A 115 -79.79 22.77 41.91
CA ARG A 115 -80.49 23.92 41.33
C ARG A 115 -79.52 24.99 40.83
N GLU A 116 -78.34 25.13 41.44
CA GLU A 116 -77.35 26.14 41.03
C GLU A 116 -76.50 25.71 39.82
N PHE A 117 -76.51 24.42 39.47
CA PHE A 117 -75.77 23.91 38.30
C PHE A 117 -76.43 24.33 36.99
N ARG A 118 -75.79 25.24 36.23
CA ARG A 118 -76.13 25.52 34.82
C ARG A 118 -75.10 24.95 33.84
N ILE A 119 -73.80 25.12 34.10
CA ILE A 119 -72.72 24.62 33.25
C ILE A 119 -71.56 24.03 34.07
N GLY A 120 -71.05 22.89 33.63
CA GLY A 120 -69.87 22.24 34.23
C GLY A 120 -69.05 21.42 33.24
N ILE A 121 -67.93 20.88 33.74
CA ILE A 121 -66.95 20.14 32.94
C ILE A 121 -66.71 18.75 33.54
N LEU A 122 -66.85 17.71 32.72
CA LEU A 122 -66.41 16.34 32.98
C LEU A 122 -65.05 16.13 32.32
N TRP A 123 -64.00 15.87 33.07
CA TRP A 123 -62.65 15.74 32.51
C TRP A 123 -61.91 14.50 33.00
N GLY A 124 -60.80 14.16 32.34
CA GLY A 124 -59.94 13.04 32.70
C GLY A 124 -59.08 12.63 31.50
N GLU A 125 -58.18 11.66 31.69
CA GLU A 125 -57.25 11.22 30.65
C GLU A 125 -57.93 10.62 29.39
N SER A 126 -57.19 10.54 28.28
CA SER A 126 -57.66 9.81 27.10
C SER A 126 -57.78 8.32 27.42
N GLY A 127 -58.98 7.75 27.25
CA GLY A 127 -59.28 6.37 27.61
C GLY A 127 -59.82 6.14 29.03
N CYS A 128 -60.02 7.18 29.86
CA CYS A 128 -60.64 7.02 31.20
C CYS A 128 -62.15 6.69 31.18
N GLY A 129 -62.76 6.56 30.01
CA GLY A 129 -64.12 6.05 29.84
C GLY A 129 -65.25 7.09 29.75
N LYS A 130 -64.94 8.39 29.63
CA LYS A 130 -65.92 9.51 29.57
C LYS A 130 -67.18 9.22 28.74
N SER A 131 -67.04 8.86 27.46
CA SER A 131 -68.18 8.55 26.58
C SER A 131 -69.05 7.40 27.10
N SER A 132 -68.45 6.36 27.68
CA SER A 132 -69.16 5.22 28.27
C SER A 132 -69.83 5.58 29.59
N PHE A 133 -69.19 6.42 30.42
CA PHE A 133 -69.75 6.95 31.65
C PHE A 133 -71.03 7.76 31.39
N ILE A 134 -71.06 8.55 30.31
CA ILE A 134 -72.27 9.25 29.88
C ILE A 134 -73.29 8.25 29.31
N GLN A 135 -72.96 7.52 28.23
CA GLN A 135 -73.94 6.74 27.47
C GLN A 135 -74.50 5.52 28.23
N ALA A 136 -73.69 4.85 29.04
CA ALA A 136 -74.06 3.63 29.77
C ALA A 136 -74.21 3.84 31.29
N GLY A 137 -73.80 5.00 31.83
CA GLY A 137 -73.92 5.34 33.25
C GLY A 137 -74.97 6.41 33.56
N LEU A 138 -74.81 7.62 33.01
CA LEU A 138 -75.68 8.78 33.26
C LEU A 138 -76.97 8.74 32.44
N MET A 139 -76.87 8.56 31.12
CA MET A 139 -78.00 8.59 30.19
C MET A 139 -79.11 7.60 30.55
N PRO A 140 -78.86 6.32 30.90
CA PRO A 140 -79.94 5.40 31.29
C PRO A 140 -80.80 5.95 32.43
N LYS A 141 -80.18 6.59 33.43
CA LYS A 141 -80.86 7.17 34.61
C LYS A 141 -81.57 8.50 34.32
N LEU A 142 -81.23 9.18 33.22
CA LEU A 142 -81.82 10.46 32.78
C LEU A 142 -82.75 10.33 31.56
N THR A 143 -82.94 9.10 31.08
CA THR A 143 -83.88 8.75 29.98
C THR A 143 -85.16 8.11 30.54
N THR A 144 -85.12 7.55 31.75
CA THR A 144 -86.28 6.94 32.45
C THR A 144 -87.40 7.95 32.69
N GLU A 145 -88.65 7.49 32.65
CA GLU A 145 -89.83 8.34 32.88
C GLU A 145 -89.85 8.99 34.28
N GLU A 146 -89.25 8.34 35.28
CA GLU A 146 -89.12 8.81 36.66
C GLU A 146 -88.13 9.99 36.83
N SER A 147 -87.26 10.26 35.86
CA SER A 147 -86.27 11.34 35.95
C SER A 147 -86.94 12.72 35.87
N GLN A 148 -86.54 13.65 36.74
CA GLN A 148 -86.98 15.06 36.68
C GLN A 148 -86.41 15.83 35.48
N TYR A 149 -85.31 15.33 34.89
CA TYR A 149 -84.60 15.93 33.76
C TYR A 149 -84.56 14.97 32.57
N ARG A 150 -84.49 15.50 31.35
CA ARG A 150 -84.24 14.71 30.14
C ARG A 150 -82.79 14.88 29.68
N GLY A 151 -82.01 13.79 29.71
CA GLY A 151 -80.68 13.76 29.13
C GLY A 151 -80.69 13.72 27.59
N LEU A 152 -79.74 14.41 26.96
CA LEU A 152 -79.48 14.39 25.52
C LEU A 152 -77.98 14.23 25.27
N TYR A 153 -77.61 13.24 24.48
CA TYR A 153 -76.20 12.94 24.16
C TYR A 153 -75.81 13.55 22.81
N ILE A 154 -74.79 14.41 22.80
CA ILE A 154 -74.32 15.11 21.60
C ILE A 154 -72.82 14.88 21.47
N LYS A 155 -72.38 14.35 20.32
CA LYS A 155 -70.98 14.05 20.03
C LYS A 155 -70.46 15.02 18.96
N PHE A 156 -69.44 15.81 19.29
CA PHE A 156 -68.83 16.73 18.32
C PHE A 156 -67.86 16.03 17.37
N SER A 157 -67.73 16.57 16.16
CA SER A 157 -66.75 16.16 15.16
C SER A 157 -66.11 17.40 14.50
N ASP A 158 -65.47 17.20 13.35
CA ASP A 158 -65.05 18.19 12.36
C ASP A 158 -66.19 18.99 11.68
N LYS A 159 -67.45 18.77 12.05
CA LYS A 159 -68.62 19.52 11.56
C LYS A 159 -68.98 20.71 12.47
N SER A 160 -69.71 21.68 11.92
CA SER A 160 -70.17 22.89 12.64
C SER A 160 -70.79 22.53 14.00
N PRO A 161 -70.23 23.02 15.13
CA PRO A 161 -70.72 22.71 16.47
C PRO A 161 -72.18 23.08 16.69
N LEU A 162 -72.61 24.26 16.22
CA LEU A 162 -73.97 24.77 16.41
C LEU A 162 -75.01 23.89 15.68
N GLU A 163 -74.73 23.52 14.44
CA GLU A 163 -75.60 22.66 13.63
C GLU A 163 -75.63 21.23 14.14
N THR A 164 -74.52 20.72 14.68
CA THR A 164 -74.46 19.39 15.32
C THR A 164 -75.40 19.33 16.53
N VAL A 165 -75.40 20.37 17.37
CA VAL A 165 -76.29 20.46 18.55
C VAL A 165 -77.75 20.52 18.12
N LYS A 166 -78.13 21.41 17.19
CA LYS A 166 -79.50 21.49 16.67
C LYS A 166 -79.98 20.15 16.10
N LYS A 167 -79.18 19.53 15.23
CA LYS A 167 -79.51 18.27 14.53
C LYS A 167 -79.75 17.12 15.50
N GLU A 168 -78.91 16.95 16.53
CA GLU A 168 -79.09 15.88 17.51
C GLU A 168 -80.29 16.11 18.45
N ILE A 169 -80.59 17.37 18.83
CA ILE A 169 -81.80 17.69 19.62
C ILE A 169 -83.06 17.35 18.81
N ILE A 170 -83.13 17.78 17.55
CA ILE A 170 -84.25 17.47 16.64
C ILE A 170 -84.39 15.96 16.45
N ARG A 171 -83.27 15.23 16.29
CA ARG A 171 -83.28 13.77 16.04
C ARG A 171 -83.72 12.95 17.25
N ASP A 172 -83.20 13.23 18.45
CA ASP A 172 -83.51 12.43 19.65
C ASP A 172 -84.93 12.70 20.19
N LEU A 173 -85.34 13.98 20.19
CA LEU A 173 -86.67 14.38 20.63
C LEU A 173 -87.76 14.24 19.54
N LYS A 174 -87.37 13.90 18.31
CA LYS A 174 -88.25 13.76 17.12
C LYS A 174 -89.10 15.02 16.86
N LEU A 175 -88.47 16.19 16.92
CA LEU A 175 -89.14 17.47 16.66
C LEU A 175 -89.57 17.59 15.19
N ASN A 176 -90.66 18.32 14.94
CA ASN A 176 -91.18 18.53 13.58
C ASN A 176 -90.23 19.43 12.78
N SER A 177 -89.61 18.88 11.74
CA SER A 177 -88.55 19.56 10.98
C SER A 177 -88.99 20.90 10.38
N GLN A 178 -90.25 21.04 9.97
CA GLN A 178 -90.78 22.29 9.40
C GLN A 178 -90.88 23.45 10.41
N GLU A 179 -91.05 23.16 11.71
CA GLU A 179 -91.12 24.21 12.75
C GLU A 179 -89.72 24.64 13.23
N THR A 180 -88.73 23.76 13.09
CA THR A 180 -87.38 23.95 13.67
C THR A 180 -86.34 24.50 12.70
N GLU A 181 -86.60 24.50 11.38
CA GLU A 181 -85.60 24.78 10.34
C GLU A 181 -84.99 26.20 10.42
N ASN A 182 -85.76 27.19 10.89
CA ASN A 182 -85.33 28.60 11.03
C ASN A 182 -85.00 29.01 12.48
N LEU A 183 -85.02 28.08 13.45
CA LEU A 183 -84.75 28.42 14.85
C LEU A 183 -83.24 28.50 15.14
N ASP A 184 -82.87 29.41 16.04
CA ASP A 184 -81.54 29.44 16.64
C ASP A 184 -81.38 28.33 17.71
N PHE A 185 -80.20 28.26 18.33
CA PHE A 185 -79.92 27.25 19.36
C PHE A 185 -80.91 27.33 20.54
N LEU A 186 -81.34 28.54 20.91
CA LEU A 186 -82.26 28.75 22.03
C LEU A 186 -83.68 28.32 21.67
N GLY A 187 -84.18 28.73 20.50
CA GLY A 187 -85.49 28.32 20.01
C GLY A 187 -85.65 26.80 19.86
N VAL A 188 -84.61 26.10 19.38
CA VAL A 188 -84.61 24.63 19.32
C VAL A 188 -84.65 24.01 20.72
N CYS A 189 -83.92 24.58 21.69
CA CYS A 189 -83.97 24.10 23.09
C CYS A 189 -85.34 24.34 23.74
N GLU A 190 -85.93 25.52 23.56
CA GLU A 190 -87.27 25.83 24.10
C GLU A 190 -88.35 24.92 23.51
N GLN A 191 -88.31 24.65 22.20
CA GLN A 191 -89.25 23.72 21.56
C GLN A 191 -89.05 22.29 22.10
N GLY A 192 -87.79 21.87 22.32
CA GLY A 192 -87.48 20.61 23.00
C GLY A 192 -88.08 20.51 24.42
N ILE A 193 -87.94 21.55 25.24
CA ILE A 193 -88.54 21.61 26.59
C ILE A 193 -90.08 21.54 26.49
N LYS A 194 -90.71 22.28 25.58
CA LYS A 194 -92.18 22.26 25.37
C LYS A 194 -92.68 20.87 24.97
N THR A 195 -91.93 20.16 24.11
CA THR A 195 -92.32 18.81 23.64
C THR A 195 -92.14 17.73 24.72
N VAL A 196 -91.10 17.83 25.56
CA VAL A 196 -90.79 16.82 26.59
C VAL A 196 -91.48 17.10 27.93
N GLY A 197 -91.81 18.37 28.22
CA GLY A 197 -92.38 18.81 29.50
C GLY A 197 -91.39 18.76 30.68
N LYS A 198 -90.09 18.65 30.41
CA LYS A 198 -89.02 18.56 31.43
C LYS A 198 -87.79 19.39 31.03
N PRO A 199 -87.03 19.94 31.99
CA PRO A 199 -85.72 20.54 31.75
C PRO A 199 -84.74 19.59 31.03
N LEU A 200 -83.90 20.14 30.16
CA LEU A 200 -82.94 19.36 29.36
C LEU A 200 -81.53 19.39 29.98
N ILE A 201 -80.81 18.26 29.90
CA ILE A 201 -79.38 18.19 30.19
C ILE A 201 -78.65 17.78 28.92
N LEU A 202 -77.85 18.69 28.36
CA LEU A 202 -77.04 18.45 27.17
C LEU A 202 -75.66 17.93 27.57
N PHE A 203 -75.35 16.70 27.16
CA PHE A 203 -74.02 16.11 27.31
C PHE A 203 -73.21 16.34 26.05
N PHE A 204 -72.19 17.19 26.14
CA PHE A 204 -71.29 17.53 25.05
C PHE A 204 -70.05 16.62 25.11
N ASP A 205 -70.03 15.54 24.34
CA ASP A 205 -68.90 14.60 24.25
C ASP A 205 -67.94 14.92 23.09
N GLN A 206 -66.66 14.62 23.28
CA GLN A 206 -65.53 15.06 22.44
C GLN A 206 -65.50 16.57 22.19
N PHE A 207 -65.79 17.37 23.23
CA PHE A 207 -65.93 18.81 23.12
C PHE A 207 -64.61 19.50 22.69
N GLU A 208 -63.46 18.83 22.82
CA GLU A 208 -62.18 19.26 22.25
C GLU A 208 -62.22 19.57 20.73
N GLN A 209 -63.13 18.95 19.96
CA GLN A 209 -63.27 19.19 18.51
C GLN A 209 -63.76 20.62 18.19
N VAL A 210 -64.42 21.28 19.15
CA VAL A 210 -64.79 22.70 19.03
C VAL A 210 -63.54 23.58 19.01
N PHE A 211 -62.45 23.20 19.68
CA PHE A 211 -61.18 23.93 19.61
C PHE A 211 -60.46 23.75 18.27
N VAL A 212 -60.63 22.63 17.57
CA VAL A 212 -60.10 22.46 16.20
C VAL A 212 -60.72 23.47 15.24
N HIS A 213 -62.03 23.74 15.40
CA HIS A 213 -62.73 24.78 14.65
C HIS A 213 -62.20 26.19 14.95
N ARG A 214 -61.77 26.49 16.17
CA ARG A 214 -61.13 27.78 16.48
C ARG A 214 -59.90 28.04 15.61
N TYR A 215 -59.09 27.01 15.33
CA TYR A 215 -57.88 27.14 14.52
C TYR A 215 -58.15 27.08 13.01
N LYS A 216 -59.10 26.25 12.56
CA LYS A 216 -59.39 26.06 11.12
C LYS A 216 -60.48 27.00 10.57
N PHE A 217 -61.48 27.35 11.38
CA PHE A 217 -62.68 28.11 11.00
C PHE A 217 -63.12 29.10 12.11
N PRO A 218 -62.35 30.17 12.39
CA PRO A 218 -62.57 31.04 13.55
C PRO A 218 -64.00 31.62 13.65
N HIS A 219 -64.62 31.96 12.52
CA HIS A 219 -65.99 32.49 12.47
C HIS A 219 -67.06 31.50 13.00
N VAL A 220 -66.88 30.20 12.75
CA VAL A 220 -67.81 29.16 13.21
C VAL A 220 -67.68 28.95 14.73
N TYR A 221 -66.46 29.06 15.25
CA TYR A 221 -66.20 29.03 16.70
C TYR A 221 -66.82 30.24 17.41
N GLU A 222 -66.66 31.45 16.87
CA GLU A 222 -67.26 32.66 17.47
C GLU A 222 -68.79 32.59 17.46
N GLN A 223 -69.43 32.18 16.36
CA GLN A 223 -70.89 31.97 16.31
C GLN A 223 -71.40 31.02 17.39
N PHE A 224 -70.75 29.86 17.55
CA PHE A 224 -71.09 28.91 18.61
C PHE A 224 -70.85 29.48 20.02
N SER A 225 -69.74 30.19 20.21
CA SER A 225 -69.39 30.79 21.49
C SER A 225 -70.30 31.97 21.88
N ASP A 226 -70.84 32.71 20.90
CA ASP A 226 -71.81 33.78 21.12
C ASP A 226 -73.20 33.20 21.46
N SER A 227 -73.64 32.13 20.79
CA SER A 227 -74.88 31.43 21.16
C SER A 227 -74.81 30.80 22.56
N LEU A 228 -73.68 30.23 22.96
CA LEU A 228 -73.47 29.76 24.35
C LEU A 228 -73.48 30.92 25.36
N LYS A 229 -72.95 32.08 24.99
CA LYS A 229 -73.00 33.27 25.84
C LYS A 229 -74.43 33.78 26.02
N GLN A 230 -75.20 33.88 24.94
CA GLN A 230 -76.61 34.27 24.98
C GLN A 230 -77.45 33.32 25.85
N TRP A 231 -77.20 32.01 25.77
CA TRP A 231 -77.82 31.01 26.64
C TRP A 231 -77.47 31.24 28.12
N TYR A 232 -76.20 31.48 28.43
CA TYR A 232 -75.74 31.67 29.80
C TYR A 232 -76.30 32.95 30.43
N GLU A 233 -76.38 34.05 29.68
CA GLU A 233 -76.95 35.33 30.11
C GLU A 233 -78.49 35.29 30.29
N GLN A 234 -79.17 34.26 29.78
CA GLN A 234 -80.63 34.10 29.92
C GLN A 234 -80.99 33.13 31.05
N ASP A 235 -81.29 33.67 32.25
CA ASP A 235 -81.68 32.90 33.44
C ASP A 235 -83.00 32.12 33.34
N LYS A 236 -83.78 32.30 32.27
CA LYS A 236 -85.12 31.71 32.13
C LYS A 236 -85.17 30.36 31.40
N ILE A 237 -84.05 29.86 30.89
CA ILE A 237 -84.01 28.65 30.07
C ILE A 237 -83.53 27.46 30.92
N ASP A 238 -84.44 26.49 31.09
CA ASP A 238 -84.27 25.22 31.81
C ASP A 238 -83.43 24.19 31.03
N VAL A 239 -82.24 24.62 30.61
CA VAL A 239 -81.21 23.76 30.00
C VAL A 239 -79.97 23.80 30.90
N LYS A 240 -79.34 22.63 31.09
CA LYS A 240 -78.04 22.46 31.74
C LYS A 240 -77.05 21.84 30.76
N ILE A 241 -75.76 22.19 30.84
CA ILE A 241 -74.72 21.68 29.91
C ILE A 241 -73.56 21.06 30.69
N LEU A 242 -73.19 19.82 30.33
CA LEU A 242 -71.97 19.16 30.81
C LEU A 242 -71.00 18.94 29.64
N MET A 243 -69.86 19.64 29.67
CA MET A 243 -68.84 19.59 28.62
C MET A 243 -67.75 18.57 28.96
N CYS A 244 -67.45 17.65 28.03
CA CYS A 244 -66.51 16.57 28.27
C CYS A 244 -65.18 16.85 27.59
N LEU A 245 -64.11 16.92 28.40
CA LEU A 245 -62.77 17.29 27.96
C LEU A 245 -61.70 16.25 28.34
N ARG A 246 -60.58 16.28 27.62
CA ARG A 246 -59.36 15.56 28.01
C ARG A 246 -58.55 16.41 28.99
N SER A 247 -57.87 15.76 29.93
CA SER A 247 -57.04 16.44 30.95
C SER A 247 -55.92 17.30 30.36
N ASP A 248 -55.32 16.86 29.24
CA ASP A 248 -54.30 17.60 28.49
C ASP A 248 -54.84 18.87 27.79
N LEU A 249 -56.17 19.02 27.69
CA LEU A 249 -56.84 20.15 27.05
C LEU A 249 -57.60 21.04 28.05
N LEU A 250 -57.46 20.81 29.36
CA LEU A 250 -58.07 21.66 30.40
C LEU A 250 -57.65 23.13 30.33
N SER A 251 -56.42 23.42 29.93
CA SER A 251 -55.93 24.80 29.76
C SER A 251 -56.75 25.62 28.74
N PHE A 252 -57.46 24.95 27.83
CA PHE A 252 -58.33 25.61 26.86
C PHE A 252 -59.68 26.05 27.45
N GLN A 253 -60.11 25.52 28.61
CA GLN A 253 -61.36 25.91 29.27
C GLN A 253 -61.41 27.41 29.62
N TRP A 254 -60.24 28.00 29.92
CA TRP A 254 -60.06 29.42 30.22
C TRP A 254 -60.65 30.34 29.15
N ASN A 255 -60.63 29.91 27.89
CA ASN A 255 -61.15 30.71 26.78
C ASN A 255 -62.68 30.82 26.79
N ILE A 256 -63.37 29.79 27.26
CA ILE A 256 -64.82 29.75 27.39
C ILE A 256 -65.23 30.48 28.67
N GLN A 257 -64.54 30.23 29.79
CA GLN A 257 -64.71 31.00 31.04
C GLN A 257 -64.61 32.51 30.78
N LYS A 258 -63.57 32.94 30.04
CA LYS A 258 -63.37 34.35 29.69
C LYS A 258 -64.48 34.93 28.80
N LYS A 259 -65.09 34.14 27.90
CA LYS A 259 -66.18 34.62 27.02
C LYS A 259 -67.53 34.65 27.76
N LEU A 260 -67.82 33.63 28.58
CA LEU A 260 -69.02 33.55 29.41
C LEU A 260 -68.96 34.45 30.66
N ASN A 261 -67.77 34.97 31.00
CA ASN A 261 -67.49 35.70 32.24
C ASN A 261 -67.91 34.91 33.49
N TYR A 262 -67.48 33.65 33.54
CA TYR A 262 -67.88 32.66 34.54
C TYR A 262 -66.68 31.84 35.04
N ASP A 263 -66.57 31.74 36.36
CA ASP A 263 -65.53 30.97 37.05
C ASP A 263 -66.01 29.53 37.36
N LEU A 264 -65.20 28.54 36.99
CA LEU A 264 -65.47 27.14 37.34
C LEU A 264 -64.90 26.85 38.72
N ASN A 265 -65.78 26.79 39.72
CA ASN A 265 -65.44 26.32 41.05
C ASN A 265 -65.40 24.78 41.10
N SER A 266 -64.80 24.22 42.15
CA SER A 266 -64.68 22.76 42.37
C SER A 266 -66.02 22.00 42.35
N TYR A 267 -67.14 22.69 42.54
CA TYR A 267 -68.49 22.12 42.45
C TYR A 267 -68.96 21.83 41.03
N ASN A 268 -68.42 22.53 40.02
CA ASN A 268 -68.85 22.45 38.62
C ASN A 268 -67.79 21.79 37.72
N SER A 269 -66.82 21.09 38.32
CA SER A 269 -65.76 20.34 37.65
C SER A 269 -65.69 18.94 38.24
N PHE A 270 -65.83 17.91 37.41
CA PHE A 270 -65.81 16.52 37.83
C PHE A 270 -64.68 15.76 37.12
N GLU A 271 -63.72 15.25 37.90
CA GLU A 271 -62.66 14.39 37.39
C GLU A 271 -63.15 12.93 37.32
N LEU A 272 -62.99 12.31 36.15
CA LEU A 272 -63.20 10.88 35.96
C LEU A 272 -61.84 10.17 36.02
N GLU A 273 -61.43 9.85 37.25
CA GLU A 273 -60.20 9.14 37.56
C GLU A 273 -60.11 7.76 36.89
N ASN A 274 -58.89 7.29 36.66
CA ASN A 274 -58.61 5.90 36.26
C ASN A 274 -58.77 4.95 37.48
N PHE A 275 -58.84 3.63 37.26
CA PHE A 275 -59.06 2.67 38.34
C PHE A 275 -57.80 2.39 39.16
N SER A 276 -57.93 2.22 40.47
CA SER A 276 -56.86 1.62 41.29
C SER A 276 -56.61 0.16 40.91
N ALA A 277 -55.46 -0.41 41.31
CA ALA A 277 -55.15 -1.82 41.09
C ALA A 277 -56.19 -2.78 41.70
N GLU A 278 -56.84 -2.39 42.81
CA GLU A 278 -57.90 -3.17 43.46
C GLU A 278 -59.19 -3.16 42.61
N GLU A 279 -59.67 -1.99 42.21
CA GLU A 279 -60.88 -1.84 41.39
C GLU A 279 -60.72 -2.48 40.00
N ALA A 280 -59.55 -2.30 39.39
CA ALA A 280 -59.16 -2.94 38.14
C ALA A 280 -59.19 -4.48 38.23
N THR A 281 -58.75 -5.04 39.37
CA THR A 281 -58.78 -6.48 39.66
C THR A 281 -60.21 -6.98 39.80
N ASN A 282 -61.05 -6.27 40.56
CA ASN A 282 -62.46 -6.60 40.76
C ASN A 282 -63.24 -6.59 39.43
N ILE A 283 -62.98 -5.60 38.57
CA ILE A 283 -63.59 -5.50 37.23
C ILE A 283 -63.25 -6.70 36.35
N LEU A 284 -61.98 -7.13 36.31
CA LEU A 284 -61.60 -8.33 35.57
C LEU A 284 -62.19 -9.60 36.18
N GLU A 285 -62.34 -9.68 37.50
CA GLU A 285 -62.99 -10.80 38.16
C GLU A 285 -64.46 -10.94 37.74
N VAL A 286 -65.18 -9.82 37.59
CA VAL A 286 -66.56 -9.78 37.07
C VAL A 286 -66.60 -10.22 35.60
N ILE A 287 -65.70 -9.71 34.75
CA ILE A 287 -65.62 -10.10 33.33
C ILE A 287 -65.29 -11.60 33.19
N ALA A 288 -64.35 -12.11 33.99
CA ALA A 288 -63.97 -13.51 34.01
C ALA A 288 -65.13 -14.43 34.44
N LYS A 289 -65.94 -14.01 35.43
CA LYS A 289 -67.16 -14.74 35.84
C LYS A 289 -68.23 -14.76 34.75
N ILE A 290 -68.43 -13.67 34.01
CA ILE A 290 -69.40 -13.59 32.91
C ILE A 290 -68.98 -14.47 31.71
N GLU A 291 -67.69 -14.45 31.36
CA GLU A 291 -67.14 -15.17 30.20
C GLU A 291 -66.60 -16.59 30.53
N ASN A 292 -66.81 -17.05 31.78
CA ASN A 292 -66.35 -18.34 32.33
C ASN A 292 -64.85 -18.61 32.10
N ILE A 293 -64.01 -17.66 32.53
CA ILE A 293 -62.54 -17.67 32.39
C ILE A 293 -61.88 -17.86 33.77
N ASP A 294 -60.85 -18.71 33.82
CA ASP A 294 -60.02 -18.92 35.01
C ASP A 294 -59.33 -17.62 35.49
N PHE A 295 -59.42 -17.29 36.79
CA PHE A 295 -58.93 -16.04 37.36
C PHE A 295 -58.08 -16.20 38.64
N GLU A 296 -56.87 -15.62 38.67
CA GLU A 296 -55.93 -15.65 39.80
C GLU A 296 -55.78 -14.23 40.39
N ARG A 297 -56.64 -13.88 41.37
CA ARG A 297 -56.81 -12.52 41.91
C ARG A 297 -55.49 -11.88 42.36
N ASP A 298 -54.71 -12.57 43.19
CA ASP A 298 -53.48 -12.03 43.78
C ASP A 298 -52.40 -11.75 42.72
N TYR A 299 -52.33 -12.59 41.68
CA TYR A 299 -51.36 -12.42 40.61
C TYR A 299 -51.75 -11.31 39.62
N ILE A 300 -53.05 -11.13 39.36
CA ILE A 300 -53.56 -10.00 38.56
C ILE A 300 -53.34 -8.67 39.30
N LYS A 301 -53.62 -8.62 40.61
CA LYS A 301 -53.32 -7.44 41.45
C LYS A 301 -51.82 -7.12 41.43
N TYR A 302 -50.96 -8.12 41.59
CA TYR A 302 -49.50 -7.96 41.47
C TYR A 302 -49.05 -7.41 40.10
N ILE A 303 -49.62 -7.92 38.99
CA ILE A 303 -49.31 -7.40 37.64
C ILE A 303 -49.71 -5.94 37.50
N PHE A 304 -50.87 -5.56 38.04
CA PHE A 304 -51.33 -4.18 38.01
C PHE A 304 -50.46 -3.25 38.84
N GLU A 305 -50.01 -3.69 40.01
CA GLU A 305 -49.07 -2.95 40.87
C GLU A 305 -47.63 -2.86 40.31
N THR A 306 -47.24 -3.70 39.34
CA THR A 306 -45.84 -3.77 38.85
C THR A 306 -45.63 -3.38 37.39
N ASN A 307 -46.56 -3.69 36.49
CA ASN A 307 -46.37 -3.61 35.04
C ASN A 307 -47.32 -2.63 34.31
N PHE A 308 -48.42 -2.21 34.94
CA PHE A 308 -49.46 -1.35 34.33
C PHE A 308 -49.55 0.04 34.97
N MET A 309 -48.50 0.47 35.69
CA MET A 309 -48.46 1.76 36.35
C MET A 309 -48.36 2.92 35.34
N GLY A 310 -49.44 3.69 35.22
CA GLY A 310 -49.39 5.05 34.69
C GLY A 310 -48.59 6.00 35.60
N LYS A 311 -48.48 7.29 35.25
CA LYS A 311 -47.74 8.28 36.06
C LYS A 311 -48.18 8.29 37.53
N ASP A 312 -49.48 8.08 37.77
CA ASP A 312 -50.12 8.26 39.07
C ASP A 312 -50.64 6.94 39.69
N HIS A 313 -50.10 5.80 39.26
CA HIS A 313 -50.42 4.45 39.80
C HIS A 313 -51.86 3.96 39.58
N LEU A 314 -52.60 4.61 38.67
CA LEU A 314 -53.95 4.23 38.22
C LEU A 314 -53.94 3.60 36.82
N ILE A 315 -54.97 2.80 36.51
CA ILE A 315 -55.09 1.94 35.33
C ILE A 315 -56.31 2.35 34.50
N SER A 316 -56.12 2.58 33.20
CA SER A 316 -57.22 3.03 32.35
C SER A 316 -58.20 1.88 32.01
N PRO A 317 -59.52 2.14 31.94
CA PRO A 317 -60.52 1.17 31.48
C PRO A 317 -60.17 0.52 30.14
N VAL A 318 -59.56 1.29 29.23
CA VAL A 318 -59.14 0.80 27.91
C VAL A 318 -58.04 -0.26 28.03
N ASP A 319 -57.13 -0.16 29.01
CA ASP A 319 -56.08 -1.17 29.22
C ASP A 319 -56.68 -2.49 29.75
N LEU A 320 -57.72 -2.41 30.57
CA LEU A 320 -58.50 -3.58 31.03
C LEU A 320 -59.23 -4.27 29.87
N GLN A 321 -59.84 -3.48 28.97
CA GLN A 321 -60.50 -3.99 27.77
C GLN A 321 -59.50 -4.63 26.79
N ILE A 322 -58.31 -4.03 26.62
CA ILE A 322 -57.22 -4.59 25.82
C ILE A 322 -56.77 -5.93 26.40
N LEU A 323 -56.45 -5.98 27.70
CA LEU A 323 -56.03 -7.21 28.37
C LEU A 323 -57.09 -8.31 28.23
N SER A 324 -58.37 -7.97 28.43
CA SER A 324 -59.51 -8.89 28.26
C SER A 324 -59.61 -9.43 26.84
N LEU A 325 -59.47 -8.57 25.82
CA LEU A 325 -59.52 -8.93 24.40
C LEU A 325 -58.36 -9.85 23.99
N VAL A 326 -57.14 -9.61 24.50
CA VAL A 326 -55.97 -10.42 24.20
C VAL A 326 -56.04 -11.81 24.83
N ILE A 327 -56.72 -11.96 25.97
CA ILE A 327 -56.87 -13.24 26.67
C ILE A 327 -58.07 -14.04 26.14
N SER A 328 -59.20 -13.40 25.84
CA SER A 328 -60.38 -14.08 25.27
C SER A 328 -60.17 -14.58 23.84
N SER A 329 -59.23 -13.97 23.11
CA SER A 329 -58.90 -14.34 21.72
C SER A 329 -57.96 -15.54 21.57
N GLN A 330 -57.50 -16.16 22.67
CA GLN A 330 -56.58 -17.31 22.60
C GLN A 330 -57.34 -18.63 22.53
N ASN A 331 -57.12 -19.38 21.45
CA ASN A 331 -57.84 -20.63 21.14
C ASN A 331 -57.40 -21.88 21.95
N ILE A 332 -56.49 -21.74 22.92
CA ILE A 332 -55.95 -22.86 23.70
C ILE A 332 -56.45 -22.73 25.15
N SER A 333 -57.13 -23.75 25.66
CA SER A 333 -57.75 -23.77 27.00
C SER A 333 -56.76 -23.43 28.12
N GLU A 334 -55.52 -23.94 28.06
CA GLU A 334 -54.47 -23.63 29.04
C GLU A 334 -53.96 -22.17 29.01
N LYS A 335 -54.29 -21.40 27.97
CA LYS A 335 -53.89 -19.99 27.81
C LYS A 335 -55.02 -18.99 27.98
N ARG A 336 -56.28 -19.42 27.86
CA ARG A 336 -57.47 -18.60 28.13
C ARG A 336 -57.71 -18.53 29.65
N ALA A 337 -56.74 -17.98 30.37
CA ALA A 337 -56.75 -17.86 31.82
C ALA A 337 -55.95 -16.63 32.29
N PHE A 338 -56.49 -15.89 33.25
CA PHE A 338 -55.82 -14.81 33.95
C PHE A 338 -54.88 -15.39 35.04
N LYS A 339 -53.92 -16.22 34.62
CA LYS A 339 -53.00 -17.00 35.48
C LYS A 339 -51.53 -16.71 35.19
N LYS A 340 -50.67 -16.95 36.18
CA LYS A 340 -49.20 -16.73 36.13
C LYS A 340 -48.49 -17.31 34.91
N THR A 341 -48.84 -18.53 34.50
CA THR A 341 -48.20 -19.24 33.38
C THR A 341 -48.49 -18.62 32.01
N ALA A 342 -49.66 -18.00 31.81
CA ALA A 342 -50.04 -17.35 30.56
C ALA A 342 -49.39 -15.95 30.43
N LEU A 343 -49.31 -15.22 31.54
CA LEU A 343 -48.94 -13.80 31.57
C LEU A 343 -47.42 -13.54 31.72
N GLN A 344 -46.62 -14.51 32.18
CA GLN A 344 -45.16 -14.34 32.38
C GLN A 344 -44.32 -14.01 31.13
N LYS A 345 -44.89 -14.11 29.91
CA LYS A 345 -44.20 -13.76 28.64
C LYS A 345 -44.55 -12.37 28.11
N ILE A 346 -45.32 -11.59 28.86
CA ILE A 346 -46.00 -10.38 28.38
C ILE A 346 -45.32 -9.13 28.92
N GLY A 347 -45.05 -8.17 28.04
CA GLY A 347 -44.47 -6.87 28.38
C GLY A 347 -45.53 -5.78 28.57
N GLU A 348 -45.14 -4.52 28.38
CA GLU A 348 -46.03 -3.34 28.40
C GLU A 348 -47.23 -3.48 27.43
N VAL A 349 -48.29 -2.69 27.65
CA VAL A 349 -49.57 -2.75 26.91
C VAL A 349 -49.41 -2.63 25.38
N GLU A 350 -48.43 -1.86 24.91
CA GLU A 350 -48.11 -1.76 23.48
C GLU A 350 -47.59 -3.08 22.88
N GLY A 351 -46.92 -3.90 23.71
CA GLY A 351 -46.49 -5.25 23.38
C GLY A 351 -47.66 -6.22 23.22
N LEU A 352 -48.66 -6.13 24.09
CA LEU A 352 -49.92 -6.87 24.01
C LEU A 352 -50.66 -6.58 22.70
N LEU A 353 -50.86 -5.29 22.38
CA LEU A 353 -51.52 -4.87 21.14
C LEU A 353 -50.74 -5.27 19.88
N TYR A 354 -49.41 -5.17 19.93
CA TYR A 354 -48.55 -5.64 18.84
C TYR A 354 -48.70 -7.16 18.63
N GLN A 355 -48.63 -7.97 19.68
CA GLN A 355 -48.79 -9.43 19.59
C GLN A 355 -50.17 -9.82 19.08
N TYR A 356 -51.24 -9.22 19.60
CA TYR A 356 -52.61 -9.49 19.14
C TYR A 356 -52.80 -9.20 17.65
N LEU A 357 -52.36 -8.02 17.19
CA LEU A 357 -52.41 -7.68 15.77
C LEU A 357 -51.53 -8.62 14.93
N GLU A 358 -50.32 -8.95 15.39
CA GLU A 358 -49.40 -9.84 14.69
C GLU A 358 -49.98 -11.27 14.55
N GLU A 359 -50.60 -11.81 15.60
CA GLU A 359 -51.23 -13.12 15.59
C GLU A 359 -52.48 -13.15 14.69
N ARG A 360 -53.34 -12.12 14.73
CA ARG A 360 -54.50 -12.02 13.84
C ARG A 360 -54.10 -11.89 12.37
N LEU A 361 -53.05 -11.12 12.06
CA LEU A 361 -52.49 -11.03 10.71
C LEU A 361 -51.86 -12.36 10.26
N LYS A 362 -51.13 -13.07 11.14
CA LYS A 362 -50.56 -14.41 10.86
C LYS A 362 -51.62 -15.49 10.65
N LEU A 363 -52.74 -15.43 11.39
CA LEU A 363 -53.86 -16.34 11.21
C LEU A 363 -54.51 -16.14 9.83
N ARG A 364 -54.67 -14.89 9.37
CA ARG A 364 -55.13 -14.59 8.00
C ARG A 364 -54.08 -14.91 6.93
N GLU A 365 -52.79 -14.78 7.21
CA GLU A 365 -51.69 -15.18 6.29
C GLU A 365 -51.61 -16.71 6.10
N LYS A 366 -52.20 -17.50 7.01
CA LYS A 366 -52.37 -18.96 6.84
C LYS A 366 -53.60 -19.35 6.02
N SER A 367 -54.68 -18.57 6.05
CA SER A 367 -55.90 -18.85 5.28
C SER A 367 -55.94 -18.18 3.91
N THR A 368 -55.19 -17.09 3.74
CA THR A 368 -55.11 -16.28 2.51
C THR A 368 -53.68 -15.82 2.30
N ALA A 369 -53.29 -15.63 1.05
CA ALA A 369 -51.86 -15.54 0.74
C ALA A 369 -51.27 -14.11 0.89
N LYS A 370 -49.93 -14.08 0.94
CA LYS A 370 -49.10 -13.00 1.48
C LYS A 370 -49.30 -11.57 0.95
N SER A 371 -49.91 -11.37 -0.22
CA SER A 371 -50.21 -9.99 -0.70
C SER A 371 -51.46 -9.39 -0.06
N GLN A 372 -52.38 -10.20 0.49
CA GLN A 372 -53.54 -9.68 1.21
C GLN A 372 -53.12 -8.94 2.48
N THR A 373 -52.23 -9.55 3.27
CA THR A 373 -51.73 -8.96 4.52
C THR A 373 -50.99 -7.63 4.27
N GLU A 374 -50.18 -7.54 3.21
CA GLU A 374 -49.55 -6.26 2.80
C GLU A 374 -50.57 -5.18 2.39
N LYS A 375 -51.67 -5.55 1.72
CA LYS A 375 -52.72 -4.61 1.29
C LYS A 375 -53.60 -4.15 2.47
N LEU A 376 -53.95 -5.08 3.35
CA LEU A 376 -54.75 -4.81 4.54
C LEU A 376 -54.03 -3.87 5.51
N MET A 377 -52.71 -4.03 5.66
CA MET A 377 -51.89 -3.08 6.42
C MET A 377 -51.84 -1.68 5.78
N LYS A 378 -51.97 -1.55 4.46
CA LYS A 378 -52.10 -0.23 3.81
C LYS A 378 -53.45 0.41 4.09
N VAL A 379 -54.55 -0.34 3.99
CA VAL A 379 -55.89 0.14 4.35
C VAL A 379 -55.95 0.58 5.81
N LEU A 380 -55.37 -0.21 6.74
CA LEU A 380 -55.33 0.12 8.16
C LEU A 380 -54.48 1.36 8.48
N LEU A 381 -53.45 1.64 7.65
CA LEU A 381 -52.61 2.82 7.79
C LEU A 381 -53.30 4.12 7.35
N GLU A 382 -54.31 4.09 6.47
CA GLU A 382 -55.01 5.32 6.06
C GLU A 382 -55.87 5.91 7.20
N PHE A 383 -56.27 5.10 8.19
CA PHE A 383 -56.96 5.57 9.40
C PHE A 383 -56.01 6.15 10.47
N VAL A 384 -54.71 6.25 10.18
CA VAL A 384 -53.66 6.71 11.10
C VAL A 384 -52.92 7.89 10.48
N ASP A 385 -52.86 9.04 11.16
CA ASP A 385 -52.04 10.15 10.68
C ASP A 385 -50.55 9.83 10.90
N GLY A 386 -49.79 9.88 9.81
CA GLY A 386 -48.36 9.57 9.80
C GLY A 386 -47.48 10.60 10.52
N ASN A 387 -47.95 11.83 10.70
CA ASN A 387 -47.16 12.94 11.22
C ASN A 387 -47.39 13.20 12.72
N GLU A 388 -48.60 12.96 13.22
CA GLU A 388 -49.01 13.35 14.59
C GLU A 388 -49.27 12.18 15.55
N LEU A 389 -49.21 10.92 15.09
CA LEU A 389 -49.60 9.72 15.86
C LEU A 389 -51.06 9.76 16.36
N THR A 390 -51.92 10.48 15.65
CA THR A 390 -53.36 10.64 15.88
C THR A 390 -54.18 9.83 14.87
N ARG A 391 -55.49 9.74 15.07
CA ARG A 391 -56.40 9.11 14.08
C ARG A 391 -56.58 10.05 12.90
N ALA A 392 -56.55 9.53 11.68
CA ALA A 392 -56.72 10.34 10.47
C ALA A 392 -58.17 10.78 10.19
N GLY A 393 -59.13 10.35 11.03
CA GLY A 393 -60.56 10.59 10.86
C GLY A 393 -61.34 9.37 10.36
N ALA A 394 -62.61 9.58 10.06
CA ALA A 394 -63.50 8.57 9.49
C ALA A 394 -63.52 8.69 7.95
N PHE A 395 -63.51 7.57 7.24
CA PHE A 395 -63.55 7.54 5.77
C PHE A 395 -64.61 6.57 5.24
N THR A 396 -65.29 6.96 4.17
CA THR A 396 -66.20 6.10 3.40
C THR A 396 -65.43 5.12 2.51
N ILE A 397 -66.11 4.07 2.04
CA ILE A 397 -65.51 3.09 1.11
C ILE A 397 -65.09 3.78 -0.20
N LYS A 398 -65.84 4.79 -0.68
CA LYS A 398 -65.52 5.57 -1.88
C LYS A 398 -64.24 6.40 -1.70
N GLU A 399 -64.13 7.15 -0.60
CA GLU A 399 -62.93 7.95 -0.30
C GLU A 399 -61.66 7.11 -0.17
N LEU A 400 -61.78 5.91 0.42
CA LEU A 400 -60.66 4.97 0.53
C LEU A 400 -60.26 4.37 -0.84
N GLN A 401 -61.22 4.15 -1.75
CA GLN A 401 -60.93 3.76 -3.13
C GLN A 401 -60.18 4.88 -3.89
N ASP A 402 -60.58 6.14 -3.70
CA ASP A 402 -59.91 7.29 -4.31
C ASP A 402 -58.52 7.59 -3.73
N LYS A 403 -58.28 7.34 -2.44
CA LYS A 403 -56.94 7.42 -1.83
C LYS A 403 -56.04 6.26 -2.25
N LEU A 404 -56.58 5.04 -2.32
CA LEU A 404 -55.82 3.80 -2.54
C LEU A 404 -55.91 3.27 -3.97
N LYS A 405 -55.87 4.15 -4.98
CA LYS A 405 -55.92 3.84 -6.44
C LYS A 405 -55.13 2.60 -6.93
N PRO A 406 -53.94 2.23 -6.40
CA PRO A 406 -53.26 0.99 -6.82
C PRO A 406 -53.82 -0.32 -6.21
N ILE A 407 -54.92 -0.29 -5.46
CA ILE A 407 -55.60 -1.46 -4.88
C ILE A 407 -56.99 -1.58 -5.52
N ALA A 408 -57.43 -2.80 -5.86
CA ALA A 408 -58.71 -2.99 -6.55
C ALA A 408 -59.90 -2.72 -5.60
N PRO A 409 -61.00 -2.08 -6.07
CA PRO A 409 -62.15 -1.71 -5.22
C PRO A 409 -62.72 -2.85 -4.35
N GLN A 410 -62.80 -4.07 -4.89
CA GLN A 410 -63.25 -5.28 -4.17
C GLN A 410 -62.31 -5.68 -3.03
N GLU A 411 -60.99 -5.51 -3.20
CA GLU A 411 -60.02 -5.85 -2.13
C GLU A 411 -60.07 -4.84 -0.97
N ILE A 412 -60.46 -3.60 -1.26
CA ILE A 412 -60.65 -2.56 -0.23
C ILE A 412 -61.89 -2.87 0.60
N SER A 413 -63.02 -3.26 -0.02
CA SER A 413 -64.22 -3.66 0.74
C SER A 413 -64.03 -4.97 1.51
N GLU A 414 -63.34 -5.98 0.95
CA GLU A 414 -62.91 -7.19 1.69
C GLU A 414 -62.05 -6.84 2.93
N ALA A 415 -61.12 -5.89 2.79
CA ALA A 415 -60.24 -5.48 3.87
C ALA A 415 -61.00 -4.73 4.97
N ILE A 416 -61.87 -3.79 4.61
CA ILE A 416 -62.72 -3.04 5.55
C ILE A 416 -63.66 -3.99 6.30
N ASN A 417 -64.35 -4.89 5.61
CA ASN A 417 -65.28 -5.84 6.23
C ASN A 417 -64.56 -6.73 7.27
N TRP A 418 -63.33 -7.19 6.99
CA TRP A 418 -62.56 -7.97 7.95
C TRP A 418 -62.01 -7.13 9.11
N LEU A 419 -61.49 -5.92 8.84
CA LEU A 419 -61.02 -5.01 9.89
C LEU A 419 -62.15 -4.63 10.85
N ALA A 420 -63.38 -4.48 10.34
CA ALA A 420 -64.58 -4.21 11.13
C ALA A 420 -65.03 -5.44 11.95
N LYS A 421 -64.96 -6.65 11.36
CA LYS A 421 -65.19 -7.94 12.02
C LYS A 421 -64.21 -8.18 13.18
N GLU A 422 -62.92 -8.00 12.96
CA GLU A 422 -61.88 -8.16 13.99
C GLU A 422 -61.81 -6.97 14.98
N ARG A 423 -62.78 -6.04 14.89
CA ARG A 423 -62.96 -4.86 15.77
C ARG A 423 -61.76 -3.91 15.80
N LEU A 424 -60.98 -3.86 14.72
CA LEU A 424 -59.83 -2.95 14.55
C LEU A 424 -60.26 -1.58 14.02
N ILE A 425 -61.40 -1.52 13.32
CA ILE A 425 -62.10 -0.29 12.92
C ILE A 425 -63.57 -0.33 13.37
N THR A 426 -64.20 0.83 13.43
CA THR A 426 -65.58 1.03 13.91
C THR A 426 -66.40 1.77 12.84
N PRO A 427 -67.59 1.27 12.48
CA PRO A 427 -68.48 1.97 11.55
C PRO A 427 -69.15 3.18 12.21
N ILE A 428 -69.36 4.24 11.42
CA ILE A 428 -70.00 5.50 11.80
C ILE A 428 -70.99 5.86 10.69
N GLN A 429 -72.25 6.12 11.03
CA GLN A 429 -73.24 6.60 10.07
C GLN A 429 -73.02 8.10 9.80
N GLN A 430 -72.84 8.46 8.53
CA GLN A 430 -72.74 9.84 8.07
C GLN A 430 -73.69 10.03 6.88
N GLU A 431 -74.79 10.77 7.10
CA GLU A 431 -75.61 11.37 6.04
C GLU A 431 -75.94 10.44 4.86
N GLU A 432 -76.46 9.26 5.19
CA GLU A 432 -76.89 8.14 4.30
C GLU A 432 -75.80 7.11 3.90
N GLU A 433 -74.51 7.36 4.14
CA GLU A 433 -73.45 6.35 3.94
C GLU A 433 -72.78 5.90 5.27
N THR A 434 -72.08 4.75 5.22
CA THR A 434 -71.32 4.22 6.37
C THR A 434 -69.83 4.50 6.19
N ALA A 435 -69.31 5.39 7.02
CA ALA A 435 -67.87 5.66 7.16
C ALA A 435 -67.25 4.72 8.21
N TYR A 436 -65.93 4.60 8.22
CA TYR A 436 -65.17 3.77 9.16
C TYR A 436 -64.03 4.57 9.79
N GLU A 437 -63.74 4.34 11.07
CA GLU A 437 -62.67 5.01 11.83
C GLU A 437 -61.83 3.96 12.59
N LEU A 438 -60.55 4.28 12.91
CA LEU A 438 -59.72 3.43 13.77
C LEU A 438 -60.35 3.24 15.16
N ALA A 439 -60.38 2.01 15.68
CA ALA A 439 -61.09 1.73 16.94
C ALA A 439 -60.52 2.48 18.16
N HIS A 440 -59.19 2.63 18.29
CA HIS A 440 -58.58 3.44 19.36
C HIS A 440 -57.20 4.02 19.03
N GLU A 441 -56.85 5.16 19.63
CA GLU A 441 -55.52 5.81 19.48
C GLU A 441 -54.38 4.90 19.96
N LYS A 442 -54.61 4.09 21.01
CA LYS A 442 -53.60 3.14 21.53
C LYS A 442 -53.19 2.05 20.51
N MET A 443 -53.94 1.88 19.41
CA MET A 443 -53.54 0.98 18.31
C MET A 443 -52.44 1.57 17.42
N ILE A 444 -52.30 2.91 17.40
CA ILE A 444 -51.41 3.60 16.47
C ILE A 444 -49.95 3.16 16.61
N PRO A 445 -49.33 3.09 17.83
CA PRO A 445 -47.97 2.57 17.99
C PRO A 445 -47.81 1.14 17.46
N ALA A 446 -48.79 0.26 17.71
CA ALA A 446 -48.74 -1.14 17.29
C ALA A 446 -48.89 -1.30 15.76
N VAL A 447 -49.80 -0.56 15.12
CA VAL A 447 -49.98 -0.51 13.66
C VAL A 447 -48.76 0.11 12.96
N MET A 448 -48.18 1.17 13.53
CA MET A 448 -46.95 1.79 13.02
C MET A 448 -45.72 0.88 13.17
N LYS A 449 -45.66 0.06 14.22
CA LYS A 449 -44.61 -0.95 14.46
C LYS A 449 -44.74 -2.15 13.51
N LEU A 450 -45.96 -2.61 13.21
CA LEU A 450 -46.22 -3.72 12.26
C LEU A 450 -46.06 -3.32 10.80
N SER A 451 -46.45 -2.10 10.43
CA SER A 451 -46.25 -1.58 9.08
C SER A 451 -44.79 -1.27 8.72
N GLY A 452 -43.90 -1.28 9.71
CA GLY A 452 -42.49 -0.90 9.56
C GLY A 452 -42.25 0.60 9.37
N LYS A 453 -43.28 1.45 9.55
CA LYS A 453 -43.15 2.92 9.51
C LYS A 453 -42.46 3.49 10.75
N ILE A 454 -42.64 2.89 11.93
CA ILE A 454 -41.65 3.04 13.01
C ILE A 454 -40.46 2.16 12.63
N LEU A 455 -39.34 2.82 12.26
CA LEU A 455 -38.07 2.20 11.95
C LEU A 455 -37.73 1.11 12.99
N PRO A 456 -37.69 -0.19 12.63
CA PRO A 456 -37.35 -1.25 13.59
C PRO A 456 -35.98 -1.06 14.25
N LYS A 457 -35.09 -0.33 13.53
CA LYS A 457 -33.78 0.11 14.02
C LYS A 457 -33.87 1.15 15.15
N ALA A 458 -34.87 2.03 15.18
CA ALA A 458 -35.06 3.04 16.23
C ALA A 458 -35.50 2.42 17.57
N TYR A 459 -36.48 1.50 17.53
CA TYR A 459 -36.87 0.73 18.71
C TYR A 459 -35.69 -0.11 19.23
N LYS A 460 -34.98 -0.80 18.33
CA LYS A 460 -33.77 -1.58 18.67
C LYS A 460 -32.64 -0.70 19.24
N ALA A 461 -32.51 0.55 18.78
CA ALA A 461 -31.56 1.51 19.34
C ALA A 461 -31.93 1.91 20.79
N ASN A 462 -33.21 2.14 21.08
CA ASN A 462 -33.71 2.40 22.44
C ASN A 462 -33.46 1.22 23.38
N GLU A 463 -33.84 0.01 22.96
CA GLU A 463 -33.63 -1.22 23.75
C GLU A 463 -32.14 -1.46 24.02
N LEU A 464 -31.29 -1.34 23.00
CA LEU A 464 -29.85 -1.54 23.11
C LEU A 464 -29.20 -0.47 23.99
N LEU A 465 -29.59 0.80 23.86
CA LEU A 465 -29.12 1.88 24.74
C LEU A 465 -29.51 1.62 26.19
N ASN A 466 -30.78 1.31 26.46
CA ASN A 466 -31.27 1.00 27.82
C ASN A 466 -30.52 -0.19 28.44
N LYS A 467 -30.35 -1.28 27.67
CA LYS A 467 -29.62 -2.49 28.11
C LYS A 467 -28.15 -2.20 28.40
N LYS A 468 -27.44 -1.50 27.50
CA LYS A 468 -26.00 -1.19 27.66
C LYS A 468 -25.74 -0.19 28.79
N VAL A 469 -26.58 0.84 28.93
CA VAL A 469 -26.48 1.81 30.04
C VAL A 469 -26.74 1.13 31.38
N ARG A 470 -27.71 0.20 31.47
CA ARG A 470 -27.95 -0.61 32.67
C ARG A 470 -26.70 -1.39 33.09
N VAL A 471 -26.16 -2.21 32.19
CA VAL A 471 -24.94 -3.01 32.45
C VAL A 471 -23.74 -2.14 32.79
N TRP A 472 -23.60 -0.96 32.16
CA TRP A 472 -22.52 -0.01 32.48
C TRP A 472 -22.64 0.59 33.88
N MET A 473 -23.86 0.91 34.35
CA MET A 473 -24.10 1.39 35.72
C MET A 473 -23.89 0.28 36.76
N GLU A 474 -24.39 -0.93 36.51
CA GLU A 474 -24.24 -2.10 37.39
C GLU A 474 -22.76 -2.50 37.59
N ASN A 475 -21.89 -2.18 36.62
CA ASN A 475 -20.46 -2.47 36.66
C ASN A 475 -19.60 -1.21 36.93
N ASN A 476 -20.02 -0.37 37.88
CA ASN A 476 -19.29 0.82 38.37
C ASN A 476 -18.75 1.73 37.26
N TYR A 477 -19.55 1.97 36.21
CA TYR A 477 -19.20 2.83 35.06
C TYR A 477 -17.95 2.40 34.29
N SER A 478 -17.57 1.12 34.35
CA SER A 478 -16.34 0.60 33.72
C SER A 478 -16.29 0.84 32.19
N PRO A 479 -15.17 1.37 31.64
CA PRO A 479 -15.03 1.65 30.21
C PRO A 479 -15.20 0.43 29.30
N ARG A 480 -15.08 -0.79 29.83
CA ARG A 480 -15.21 -2.05 29.09
C ARG A 480 -16.58 -2.18 28.40
N TYR A 481 -17.64 -1.68 29.04
CA TYR A 481 -19.04 -1.82 28.60
C TYR A 481 -19.54 -0.70 27.66
N LEU A 482 -18.68 0.27 27.32
CA LEU A 482 -18.97 1.31 26.31
C LEU A 482 -19.25 0.70 24.92
N LEU A 483 -19.98 1.44 24.08
CA LEU A 483 -20.49 0.95 22.80
C LEU A 483 -19.38 0.63 21.79
N GLY A 484 -19.57 -0.47 21.04
CA GLY A 484 -18.81 -0.74 19.82
C GLY A 484 -19.28 0.12 18.65
N ILE A 485 -18.50 0.16 17.56
CA ILE A 485 -18.73 1.12 16.47
C ILE A 485 -20.07 0.92 15.75
N ARG A 486 -20.51 -0.34 15.60
CA ARG A 486 -21.82 -0.71 15.03
C ARG A 486 -22.98 -0.28 15.94
N ASP A 487 -22.91 -0.62 17.22
CA ASP A 487 -23.92 -0.28 18.23
C ASP A 487 -24.07 1.24 18.38
N PHE A 488 -22.95 1.98 18.40
CA PHE A 488 -22.94 3.44 18.50
C PHE A 488 -23.57 4.11 17.27
N TRP A 489 -23.22 3.68 16.06
CA TRP A 489 -23.84 4.21 14.84
C TRP A 489 -25.33 3.88 14.74
N LEU A 490 -25.77 2.70 15.20
CA LEU A 490 -27.19 2.35 15.27
C LEU A 490 -27.96 3.33 16.19
N ILE A 491 -27.37 3.71 17.33
CA ILE A 491 -27.98 4.64 18.27
C ILE A 491 -27.94 6.10 17.76
N GLU A 492 -26.78 6.58 17.30
CA GLU A 492 -26.64 7.97 16.85
C GLU A 492 -27.46 8.27 15.58
N SER A 493 -27.62 7.30 14.68
CA SER A 493 -28.49 7.45 13.48
C SER A 493 -29.98 7.55 13.80
N HIS A 494 -30.43 7.07 14.97
CA HIS A 494 -31.83 7.12 15.41
C HIS A 494 -32.03 8.07 16.60
N LYS A 495 -31.08 8.98 16.86
CA LYS A 495 -31.04 9.88 18.01
C LYS A 495 -32.30 10.73 18.22
N ARG A 496 -32.97 11.13 17.12
CA ARG A 496 -34.25 11.87 17.15
C ARG A 496 -35.42 11.06 17.75
N TYR A 497 -35.30 9.73 17.77
CA TYR A 497 -36.32 8.80 18.25
C TYR A 497 -35.92 8.13 19.59
N LEU A 498 -34.90 8.64 20.27
CA LEU A 498 -34.46 8.10 21.55
C LEU A 498 -35.36 8.56 22.70
N ILE A 499 -35.82 7.60 23.51
CA ILE A 499 -36.61 7.85 24.71
C ILE A 499 -35.64 8.06 25.87
N TRP A 500 -35.50 9.30 26.33
CA TRP A 500 -34.54 9.68 27.36
C TRP A 500 -34.99 9.24 28.76
N GLY A 501 -36.19 9.63 29.18
CA GLY A 501 -36.83 9.20 30.44
C GLY A 501 -36.00 9.51 31.70
N ASN A 502 -36.35 8.89 32.83
CA ASN A 502 -35.80 9.20 34.17
C ASN A 502 -34.28 8.94 34.34
N LYS A 503 -33.57 8.50 33.29
CA LYS A 503 -32.11 8.25 33.29
C LYS A 503 -31.38 8.97 32.15
N GLU A 504 -31.92 10.11 31.70
CA GLU A 504 -31.37 10.92 30.62
C GLU A 504 -29.89 11.27 30.82
N LEU A 505 -29.54 11.79 32.01
CA LEU A 505 -28.20 12.28 32.31
C LEU A 505 -27.14 11.16 32.26
N GLN A 506 -27.47 9.94 32.67
CA GLN A 506 -26.59 8.78 32.51
C GLN A 506 -26.48 8.33 31.05
N LYS A 507 -27.58 8.32 30.29
CA LYS A 507 -27.59 7.99 28.85
C LYS A 507 -26.71 8.94 28.03
N GLN A 508 -26.82 10.25 28.27
CA GLN A 508 -26.02 11.26 27.58
C GLN A 508 -24.52 11.10 27.89
N ARG A 509 -24.14 10.91 29.17
CA ARG A 509 -22.75 10.64 29.58
C ARG A 509 -22.18 9.36 28.94
N PHE A 510 -22.95 8.27 28.93
CA PHE A 510 -22.57 7.00 28.30
C PHE A 510 -22.28 7.14 26.80
N LEU A 511 -23.14 7.87 26.07
CA LEU A 511 -22.96 8.14 24.65
C LEU A 511 -21.74 9.03 24.39
N GLN A 512 -21.51 10.06 25.22
CA GLN A 512 -20.35 10.95 25.09
C GLN A 512 -19.02 10.21 25.33
N GLN A 513 -18.95 9.35 26.35
CA GLN A 513 -17.76 8.53 26.61
C GLN A 513 -17.54 7.48 25.51
N SER A 514 -18.62 6.83 25.03
CA SER A 514 -18.55 5.90 23.90
C SER A 514 -18.02 6.60 22.62
N LYS A 515 -18.51 7.81 22.32
CA LYS A 515 -18.04 8.62 21.19
C LYS A 515 -16.56 8.95 21.31
N ARG A 516 -16.09 9.39 22.49
CA ARG A 516 -14.66 9.67 22.75
C ARG A 516 -13.79 8.42 22.57
N ARG A 517 -14.21 7.25 23.09
CA ARG A 517 -13.49 5.98 22.92
C ARG A 517 -13.40 5.57 21.45
N LEU A 518 -14.50 5.65 20.70
CA LEU A 518 -14.53 5.28 19.29
C LEU A 518 -13.71 6.24 18.42
N TYR A 519 -13.80 7.55 18.66
CA TYR A 519 -12.98 8.52 17.95
C TYR A 519 -11.48 8.32 18.22
N ARG A 520 -11.09 8.11 19.49
CA ARG A 520 -9.70 7.78 19.85
C ARG A 520 -9.22 6.49 19.16
N ASN A 521 -10.04 5.45 19.13
CA ASN A 521 -9.69 4.19 18.48
C ASN A 521 -9.58 4.33 16.95
N LEU A 522 -10.45 5.13 16.32
CA LEU A 522 -10.36 5.46 14.88
C LEU A 522 -9.12 6.28 14.56
N VAL A 523 -8.76 7.26 15.40
CA VAL A 523 -7.51 8.03 15.26
C VAL A 523 -6.31 7.09 15.39
N ILE A 524 -6.27 6.21 16.40
CA ILE A 524 -5.19 5.21 16.55
C ILE A 524 -5.10 4.31 15.30
N LEU A 525 -6.21 3.75 14.84
CA LEU A 525 -6.23 2.90 13.64
C LEU A 525 -5.78 3.68 12.39
N GLY A 526 -6.23 4.93 12.24
CA GLY A 526 -5.80 5.83 11.17
C GLY A 526 -4.31 6.14 11.22
N THR A 527 -3.74 6.40 12.41
CA THR A 527 -2.29 6.60 12.57
C THR A 527 -1.49 5.34 12.28
N ILE A 528 -1.97 4.15 12.68
CA ILE A 528 -1.32 2.87 12.35
C ILE A 528 -1.35 2.64 10.84
N LEU A 529 -2.50 2.85 10.19
CA LEU A 529 -2.64 2.67 8.74
C LEU A 529 -1.82 3.71 7.96
N MET A 530 -1.73 4.94 8.46
CA MET A 530 -0.83 5.98 7.92
C MET A 530 0.65 5.60 8.09
N LEU A 531 1.06 5.06 9.25
CA LEU A 531 2.42 4.57 9.49
C LEU A 531 2.76 3.36 8.59
N LEU A 532 1.82 2.45 8.37
CA LEU A 532 1.98 1.33 7.43
C LEU A 532 2.10 1.81 5.99
N MET A 533 1.24 2.74 5.55
CA MET A 533 1.28 3.31 4.20
C MET A 533 2.55 4.13 3.96
N THR A 534 3.01 4.90 4.94
CA THR A 534 4.27 5.67 4.84
C THR A 534 5.49 4.78 4.90
N GLY A 535 5.51 3.74 5.74
CA GLY A 535 6.58 2.73 5.77
C GLY A 535 6.67 1.92 4.47
N TRP A 536 5.52 1.50 3.92
CA TRP A 536 5.46 0.83 2.62
C TRP A 536 5.85 1.77 1.47
N GLY A 537 5.40 3.02 1.52
CA GLY A 537 5.81 4.09 0.60
C GLY A 537 7.33 4.30 0.61
N TRP A 538 7.92 4.44 1.80
CA TRP A 538 9.37 4.56 1.98
C TRP A 538 10.11 3.35 1.39
N LEU A 539 9.69 2.13 1.75
CA LEU A 539 10.30 0.89 1.28
C LEU A 539 10.30 0.71 -0.25
N HIS A 540 9.24 1.11 -0.93
CA HIS A 540 9.06 0.82 -2.36
C HIS A 540 9.29 2.02 -3.30
N TYR A 541 9.24 3.26 -2.82
CA TYR A 541 9.34 4.46 -3.67
C TYR A 541 10.51 5.38 -3.34
N THR A 542 11.21 5.19 -2.22
CA THR A 542 12.40 5.98 -1.89
C THR A 542 13.68 5.17 -2.13
N THR A 543 14.70 5.83 -2.67
CA THR A 543 16.03 5.22 -2.89
C THR A 543 16.61 4.57 -1.63
N PRO A 544 16.56 5.18 -0.42
CA PRO A 544 17.05 4.52 0.80
C PRO A 544 16.28 3.24 1.16
N GLY A 545 14.95 3.23 0.99
CA GLY A 545 14.13 2.04 1.25
C GLY A 545 14.38 0.91 0.25
N GLN A 546 14.57 1.23 -1.03
CA GLN A 546 14.92 0.27 -2.07
C GLN A 546 16.33 -0.31 -1.86
N LEU A 547 17.32 0.53 -1.54
CA LEU A 547 18.69 0.09 -1.23
C LEU A 547 18.76 -0.74 0.06
N TRP A 548 17.95 -0.41 1.08
CA TRP A 548 17.81 -1.26 2.27
C TRP A 548 17.29 -2.66 1.92
N GLN A 549 16.32 -2.77 1.00
CA GLN A 549 15.88 -4.08 0.50
C GLN A 549 16.99 -4.81 -0.27
N ILE A 550 17.73 -4.12 -1.16
CA ILE A 550 18.85 -4.70 -1.93
C ILE A 550 19.93 -5.26 -0.99
N ARG A 551 20.42 -4.46 -0.02
CA ARG A 551 21.41 -4.87 0.98
C ARG A 551 20.96 -6.10 1.76
N ARG A 552 19.72 -6.07 2.28
CA ARG A 552 19.14 -7.17 3.08
C ARG A 552 18.93 -8.44 2.26
N GLU A 553 18.46 -8.33 1.02
CA GLU A 553 18.32 -9.50 0.13
C GLU A 553 19.68 -10.05 -0.28
N LEU A 554 20.70 -9.19 -0.50
CA LEU A 554 22.06 -9.62 -0.86
C LEU A 554 22.69 -10.41 0.28
N ALA A 555 22.62 -9.90 1.52
CA ALA A 555 23.07 -10.62 2.70
C ALA A 555 22.34 -11.98 2.85
N TYR A 556 21.00 -11.96 2.80
CA TYR A 556 20.18 -13.16 2.97
C TYR A 556 20.39 -14.24 1.90
N TRP A 557 20.56 -13.85 0.62
CA TRP A 557 20.84 -14.80 -0.44
C TRP A 557 22.30 -15.22 -0.46
N GLY A 558 23.24 -14.37 -0.04
CA GLY A 558 24.64 -14.72 0.17
C GLY A 558 24.80 -15.86 1.19
N GLU A 559 24.22 -15.72 2.38
CA GLU A 559 24.25 -16.77 3.44
C GLU A 559 23.59 -18.09 2.98
N LYS A 560 22.72 -18.04 1.96
CA LYS A 560 22.03 -19.22 1.42
C LYS A 560 22.73 -19.90 0.25
N VAL A 561 23.66 -19.23 -0.42
CA VAL A 561 24.40 -19.81 -1.54
C VAL A 561 25.60 -20.57 -0.99
N ARG A 562 25.73 -21.85 -1.37
CA ARG A 562 26.83 -22.74 -0.93
C ARG A 562 28.14 -22.57 -1.69
N ASP A 563 28.19 -21.62 -2.61
CA ASP A 563 29.31 -21.40 -3.51
C ASP A 563 30.11 -20.17 -3.04
N ASP A 564 31.32 -20.43 -2.54
CA ASP A 564 32.24 -19.44 -1.97
C ASP A 564 32.51 -18.25 -2.91
N ASN A 565 32.42 -18.44 -4.24
CA ASN A 565 32.62 -17.38 -5.23
C ASN A 565 31.48 -16.34 -5.18
N TYR A 566 30.22 -16.81 -5.12
CA TYR A 566 29.07 -15.90 -5.04
C TYR A 566 28.96 -15.26 -3.65
N GLN A 567 29.27 -15.99 -2.58
CA GLN A 567 29.42 -15.41 -1.24
C GLN A 567 30.49 -14.32 -1.23
N SER A 568 31.62 -14.55 -1.91
CA SER A 568 32.70 -13.55 -2.05
C SER A 568 32.26 -12.32 -2.83
N LYS A 569 31.57 -12.48 -3.97
CA LYS A 569 30.98 -11.35 -4.74
C LYS A 569 30.06 -10.50 -3.86
N ALA A 570 29.21 -11.14 -3.04
CA ALA A 570 28.32 -10.45 -2.11
C ALA A 570 29.08 -9.69 -1.02
N ALA A 571 30.07 -10.31 -0.39
CA ALA A 571 30.89 -9.69 0.65
C ALA A 571 31.67 -8.47 0.10
N ILE A 572 32.21 -8.57 -1.12
CA ILE A 572 32.93 -7.46 -1.79
C ILE A 572 31.96 -6.31 -2.12
N ALA A 573 30.76 -6.58 -2.64
CA ALA A 573 29.77 -5.55 -2.94
C ALA A 573 29.26 -4.84 -1.65
N LEU A 574 29.04 -5.60 -0.58
CA LEU A 574 28.70 -5.05 0.74
C LEU A 574 29.86 -4.26 1.35
N ALA A 575 31.11 -4.64 1.11
CA ALA A 575 32.29 -3.88 1.53
C ALA A 575 32.42 -2.53 0.78
N LYS A 576 32.19 -2.52 -0.54
CA LYS A 576 32.19 -1.29 -1.37
C LYS A 576 31.11 -0.28 -0.95
N ASP A 577 29.93 -0.76 -0.56
CA ASP A 577 28.88 0.07 0.03
C ASP A 577 29.12 0.36 1.53
N GLY A 578 29.93 -0.48 2.19
CA GLY A 578 30.35 -0.43 3.59
C GLY A 578 29.31 -0.94 4.60
N GLN A 579 28.52 -1.95 4.24
CA GLN A 579 27.72 -2.75 5.19
C GLN A 579 28.60 -3.77 5.92
N ILE A 580 29.43 -3.27 6.83
CA ILE A 580 30.41 -4.07 7.59
C ILE A 580 29.79 -5.28 8.29
N LYS A 581 28.62 -5.13 8.93
CA LYS A 581 27.99 -6.21 9.70
C LYS A 581 27.58 -7.39 8.80
N ASP A 582 26.96 -7.09 7.66
CA ASP A 582 26.46 -8.11 6.74
C ASP A 582 27.63 -8.76 5.97
N MET A 583 28.65 -7.97 5.62
CA MET A 583 29.94 -8.44 5.10
C MET A 583 30.60 -9.44 6.08
N ASN A 584 30.69 -9.10 7.37
CA ASN A 584 31.28 -9.97 8.40
C ASN A 584 30.51 -11.29 8.57
N SER A 585 29.18 -11.29 8.40
CA SER A 585 28.36 -12.52 8.44
C SER A 585 28.75 -13.49 7.32
N LEU A 586 28.81 -12.99 6.08
CA LEU A 586 29.21 -13.78 4.90
C LEU A 586 30.66 -14.25 4.97
N LEU A 587 31.57 -13.38 5.42
CA LEU A 587 32.95 -13.75 5.72
C LEU A 587 33.05 -14.78 6.87
N GLY A 588 31.98 -15.01 7.63
CA GLY A 588 31.87 -16.12 8.59
C GLY A 588 31.79 -17.49 7.93
N GLU A 589 31.14 -17.60 6.77
CA GLU A 589 30.76 -18.88 6.15
C GLU A 589 31.71 -19.36 5.04
N ILE A 590 32.32 -18.43 4.31
CA ILE A 590 33.21 -18.72 3.17
C ILE A 590 34.39 -19.63 3.56
N ASN A 591 34.70 -20.63 2.75
CA ASN A 591 35.98 -21.37 2.84
C ASN A 591 37.03 -20.66 1.97
N GLY A 592 38.30 -20.62 2.38
CA GLY A 592 39.34 -19.95 1.60
C GLY A 592 39.30 -18.41 1.66
N LYS A 593 38.87 -17.86 2.81
CA LYS A 593 38.52 -16.44 3.04
C LYS A 593 39.61 -15.45 2.63
N ALA A 594 40.87 -15.88 2.61
CA ALA A 594 42.01 -15.02 2.31
C ALA A 594 41.90 -14.26 0.98
N ASN A 595 41.36 -14.90 -0.06
CA ASN A 595 41.18 -14.26 -1.37
C ASN A 595 40.09 -13.18 -1.32
N THR A 596 38.98 -13.45 -0.62
CA THR A 596 37.88 -12.49 -0.42
C THR A 596 38.32 -11.28 0.42
N LEU A 597 39.04 -11.54 1.52
CA LEU A 597 39.63 -10.49 2.37
C LEU A 597 40.65 -9.64 1.59
N THR A 598 41.42 -10.26 0.69
CA THR A 598 42.34 -9.56 -0.22
C THR A 598 41.60 -8.63 -1.18
N ALA A 599 40.53 -9.11 -1.82
CA ALA A 599 39.71 -8.31 -2.73
C ALA A 599 38.98 -7.16 -1.99
N ILE A 600 38.51 -7.39 -0.77
CA ILE A 600 37.93 -6.36 0.11
C ILE A 600 38.98 -5.31 0.49
N ALA A 601 40.20 -5.73 0.84
CA ALA A 601 41.29 -4.81 1.18
C ALA A 601 41.68 -3.93 -0.02
N GLN A 602 41.76 -4.50 -1.22
CA GLN A 602 42.02 -3.75 -2.46
C GLN A 602 40.88 -2.77 -2.79
N ALA A 603 39.62 -3.21 -2.72
CA ALA A 603 38.47 -2.33 -2.94
C ALA A 603 38.42 -1.18 -1.92
N SER A 604 38.86 -1.43 -0.68
CA SER A 604 38.92 -0.40 0.38
C SER A 604 39.90 0.73 0.06
N THR A 605 41.00 0.49 -0.68
CA THR A 605 41.94 1.56 -1.07
C THR A 605 41.37 2.55 -2.09
N GLN A 606 40.19 2.25 -2.65
CA GLN A 606 39.56 3.01 -3.74
C GLN A 606 38.28 3.74 -3.30
N LEU A 607 37.92 3.63 -2.01
CA LEU A 607 36.81 4.38 -1.43
C LEU A 607 37.26 5.82 -1.16
N SER A 608 36.56 6.80 -1.75
CA SER A 608 36.84 8.23 -1.55
C SER A 608 36.62 8.67 -0.08
N ASP A 609 35.83 7.91 0.69
CA ASP A 609 35.68 8.05 2.14
C ASP A 609 36.74 7.20 2.88
N SER A 610 37.85 7.84 3.25
CA SER A 610 38.95 7.21 3.98
C SER A 610 38.55 6.69 5.36
N THR A 611 37.51 7.24 6.00
CA THR A 611 37.05 6.78 7.32
C THR A 611 36.25 5.47 7.19
N GLN A 612 35.43 5.36 6.15
CA GLN A 612 34.72 4.13 5.81
C GLN A 612 35.71 3.03 5.43
N ALA A 613 36.70 3.34 4.58
CA ALA A 613 37.78 2.42 4.17
C ALA A 613 38.58 1.85 5.36
N VAL A 614 39.04 2.73 6.26
CA VAL A 614 39.79 2.33 7.46
C VAL A 614 38.94 1.44 8.38
N THR A 615 37.64 1.70 8.51
CA THR A 615 36.75 0.87 9.33
C THR A 615 36.54 -0.52 8.73
N VAL A 616 36.34 -0.62 7.41
CA VAL A 616 36.27 -1.92 6.70
C VAL A 616 37.57 -2.71 6.88
N LEU A 617 38.73 -2.06 6.74
CA LEU A 617 40.03 -2.73 6.93
C LEU A 617 40.27 -3.22 8.37
N LYS A 618 39.83 -2.47 9.40
CA LYS A 618 39.95 -2.91 10.81
C LYS A 618 39.17 -4.19 11.08
N GLU A 619 37.99 -4.33 10.50
CA GLU A 619 37.13 -5.51 10.64
C GLU A 619 37.61 -6.68 9.76
N THR A 620 38.08 -6.38 8.55
CA THR A 620 38.78 -7.35 7.69
C THR A 620 40.01 -7.93 8.42
N LEU A 621 40.71 -7.09 9.20
CA LEU A 621 41.88 -7.48 10.01
C LEU A 621 41.53 -8.35 11.23
N THR A 622 40.40 -8.12 11.92
CA THR A 622 39.99 -8.99 13.04
C THR A 622 39.64 -10.39 12.53
N ILE A 623 38.95 -10.49 11.39
CA ILE A 623 38.63 -11.76 10.73
C ILE A 623 39.91 -12.46 10.23
N ALA A 624 40.81 -11.75 9.56
CA ALA A 624 42.09 -12.32 9.10
C ALA A 624 42.94 -12.90 10.25
N GLN A 625 42.83 -12.34 11.45
CA GLN A 625 43.52 -12.86 12.64
C GLN A 625 42.91 -14.16 13.19
N GLN A 626 41.64 -14.45 12.90
CA GLN A 626 40.93 -15.66 13.33
C GLN A 626 41.11 -16.85 12.37
N ILE A 627 41.80 -16.67 11.25
CA ILE A 627 42.15 -17.77 10.35
C ILE A 627 43.14 -18.72 11.06
N ASP A 628 42.83 -20.02 11.03
CA ASP A 628 43.68 -21.07 11.61
C ASP A 628 44.84 -21.46 10.68
N ASP A 629 44.59 -21.54 9.37
CA ASP A 629 45.64 -21.82 8.38
C ASP A 629 46.65 -20.67 8.28
N SER A 630 47.93 -20.97 8.50
CA SER A 630 48.99 -19.95 8.53
C SER A 630 49.25 -19.32 7.17
N GLY A 631 49.05 -20.03 6.06
CA GLY A 631 49.23 -19.51 4.70
C GLY A 631 48.12 -18.52 4.31
N GLU A 632 46.86 -18.93 4.44
CA GLU A 632 45.70 -18.06 4.20
C GLU A 632 45.71 -16.80 5.08
N LYS A 633 46.03 -16.97 6.36
CA LYS A 633 46.20 -15.87 7.31
C LYS A 633 47.25 -14.86 6.83
N ILE A 634 48.40 -15.35 6.37
CA ILE A 634 49.48 -14.49 5.88
C ILE A 634 49.06 -13.78 4.59
N LYS A 635 48.38 -14.43 3.65
CA LYS A 635 47.84 -13.79 2.43
C LYS A 635 46.90 -12.64 2.78
N ALA A 636 45.92 -12.89 3.64
CA ALA A 636 44.97 -11.88 4.08
C ALA A 636 45.67 -10.70 4.79
N LEU A 637 46.54 -10.99 5.77
CA LEU A 637 47.29 -9.95 6.49
C LEU A 637 48.22 -9.14 5.56
N SER A 638 48.81 -9.78 4.56
CA SER A 638 49.67 -9.12 3.56
C SER A 638 48.91 -8.10 2.72
N ALA A 639 47.73 -8.46 2.21
CA ALA A 639 46.87 -7.54 1.45
C ALA A 639 46.36 -6.38 2.32
N ILE A 640 45.96 -6.68 3.56
CA ILE A 640 45.49 -5.67 4.52
C ILE A 640 46.60 -4.69 4.92
N ALA A 641 47.84 -5.17 5.08
CA ALA A 641 49.00 -4.31 5.38
C ALA A 641 49.25 -3.32 4.24
N GLN A 642 49.29 -3.80 2.99
CA GLN A 642 49.43 -2.94 1.81
C GLN A 642 48.30 -1.91 1.70
N ALA A 643 47.04 -2.34 1.87
CA ALA A 643 45.89 -1.44 1.82
C ALA A 643 45.91 -0.37 2.92
N SER A 644 46.30 -0.76 4.14
CA SER A 644 46.40 0.14 5.29
C SER A 644 47.52 1.18 5.11
N SER A 645 48.66 0.78 4.54
CA SER A 645 49.76 1.71 4.22
C SER A 645 49.33 2.76 3.19
N LYS A 646 48.68 2.34 2.09
CA LYS A 646 48.22 3.27 1.04
C LYS A 646 47.20 4.31 1.52
N LEU A 647 46.32 3.92 2.43
CA LEU A 647 45.34 4.83 3.04
C LEU A 647 45.95 5.75 4.12
N SER A 648 47.29 5.84 4.21
CA SER A 648 48.03 6.63 5.20
C SER A 648 47.71 6.29 6.66
N ASN A 649 47.13 5.10 6.92
CA ASN A 649 46.80 4.65 8.27
C ASN A 649 47.98 3.88 8.89
N SER A 650 49.05 4.62 9.20
CA SER A 650 50.34 4.07 9.62
C SER A 650 50.26 3.19 10.87
N THR A 651 49.36 3.50 11.81
CA THR A 651 49.24 2.78 13.10
C THR A 651 48.83 1.32 12.93
N GLU A 652 47.72 1.05 12.25
CA GLU A 652 47.27 -0.32 12.02
C GLU A 652 48.18 -1.05 11.03
N ALA A 653 48.67 -0.38 9.99
CA ALA A 653 49.63 -0.96 9.06
C ALA A 653 50.86 -1.51 9.81
N VAL A 654 51.47 -0.71 10.70
CA VAL A 654 52.61 -1.12 11.53
C VAL A 654 52.26 -2.29 12.47
N ILE A 655 51.05 -2.35 13.02
CA ILE A 655 50.60 -3.49 13.84
C ILE A 655 50.54 -4.78 13.01
N VAL A 656 50.00 -4.72 11.78
CA VAL A 656 49.95 -5.88 10.88
C VAL A 656 51.35 -6.30 10.44
N LEU A 657 52.22 -5.35 10.10
CA LEU A 657 53.60 -5.60 9.69
C LEU A 657 54.43 -6.25 10.81
N LYS A 658 54.26 -5.81 12.06
CA LYS A 658 54.87 -6.46 13.23
C LYS A 658 54.38 -7.89 13.42
N LYS A 659 53.09 -8.18 13.20
CA LYS A 659 52.56 -9.56 13.24
C LYS A 659 53.13 -10.42 12.10
N LEU A 660 53.17 -9.90 10.87
CA LEU A 660 53.80 -10.56 9.73
C LEU A 660 55.28 -10.91 10.01
N LEU A 661 56.03 -10.00 10.62
CA LEU A 661 57.42 -10.23 11.02
C LEU A 661 57.57 -11.41 12.00
N THR A 662 56.64 -11.62 12.95
CA THR A 662 56.73 -12.76 13.88
C THR A 662 56.66 -14.13 13.17
N PHE A 663 55.98 -14.23 12.03
CA PHE A 663 55.97 -15.47 11.23
C PHE A 663 57.31 -15.73 10.54
N LEU A 664 58.04 -14.68 10.13
CA LEU A 664 59.42 -14.81 9.66
C LEU A 664 60.35 -15.26 10.80
N GLU A 665 60.17 -14.69 11.99
CA GLU A 665 60.95 -15.03 13.17
C GLU A 665 60.72 -16.48 13.63
N GLN A 666 59.48 -16.98 13.54
CA GLN A 666 59.10 -18.38 13.84
C GLN A 666 59.61 -19.39 12.80
N GLY A 667 60.13 -18.92 11.66
CA GLY A 667 60.97 -19.72 10.77
C GLY A 667 60.24 -20.53 9.70
N TYR A 668 58.94 -20.34 9.49
CA TYR A 668 58.15 -21.05 8.46
C TYR A 668 58.72 -20.86 7.04
N SER A 669 59.49 -21.84 6.56
CA SER A 669 60.23 -21.76 5.29
C SER A 669 59.32 -21.51 4.09
N HIS A 670 58.19 -22.21 4.03
CA HIS A 670 57.25 -22.19 2.90
C HIS A 670 56.48 -20.86 2.72
N VAL A 671 56.39 -20.00 3.75
CA VAL A 671 55.60 -18.75 3.68
C VAL A 671 56.46 -17.49 3.48
N ARG A 672 57.80 -17.63 3.52
CA ARG A 672 58.73 -16.50 3.36
C ARG A 672 58.53 -15.74 2.05
N GLY A 673 58.24 -16.45 0.96
CA GLY A 673 58.00 -15.88 -0.36
C GLY A 673 56.79 -14.92 -0.42
N GLU A 674 55.83 -15.04 0.49
CA GLU A 674 54.66 -14.15 0.57
C GLU A 674 54.88 -13.03 1.60
N VAL A 675 55.43 -13.36 2.76
CA VAL A 675 55.62 -12.39 3.86
C VAL A 675 56.69 -11.33 3.53
N PHE A 676 57.84 -11.73 2.98
CA PHE A 676 58.92 -10.77 2.71
C PHE A 676 58.50 -9.66 1.75
N PRO A 677 57.95 -9.94 0.55
CA PRO A 677 57.46 -8.89 -0.35
C PRO A 677 56.34 -8.05 0.25
N ALA A 678 55.44 -8.66 1.04
CA ALA A 678 54.36 -7.95 1.69
C ALA A 678 54.84 -6.90 2.69
N ILE A 679 55.74 -7.28 3.61
CA ILE A 679 56.29 -6.33 4.60
C ILE A 679 57.11 -5.24 3.90
N VAL A 680 57.96 -5.63 2.96
CA VAL A 680 58.84 -4.70 2.22
C VAL A 680 58.02 -3.67 1.43
N SER A 681 57.02 -4.13 0.67
CA SER A 681 56.16 -3.26 -0.13
C SER A 681 55.36 -2.30 0.74
N ALA A 682 54.63 -2.82 1.74
CA ALA A 682 53.80 -2.01 2.62
C ALA A 682 54.63 -1.05 3.50
N SER A 683 55.82 -1.43 3.95
CA SER A 683 56.74 -0.54 4.68
C SER A 683 57.24 0.59 3.79
N SER A 684 57.45 0.34 2.49
CA SER A 684 57.87 1.37 1.53
C SER A 684 56.79 2.43 1.22
N GLU A 685 55.54 2.18 1.62
CA GLU A 685 54.38 3.04 1.42
C GLU A 685 53.90 3.69 2.74
N LEU A 686 54.57 3.45 3.87
CA LEU A 686 54.24 4.07 5.15
C LEU A 686 54.61 5.56 5.18
N SER A 687 53.71 6.39 5.70
CA SER A 687 53.95 7.83 5.93
C SER A 687 54.98 8.11 7.02
N ASP A 688 55.13 7.21 8.00
CA ASP A 688 56.17 7.28 9.03
C ASP A 688 57.45 6.60 8.52
N THR A 689 58.35 7.41 7.97
CA THR A 689 59.64 6.94 7.43
C THR A 689 60.56 6.36 8.51
N THR A 690 60.39 6.73 9.78
CA THR A 690 61.26 6.24 10.86
C THR A 690 60.87 4.82 11.26
N GLU A 691 59.59 4.58 11.55
CA GLU A 691 59.08 3.26 11.89
C GLU A 691 59.25 2.29 10.70
N ALA A 692 59.00 2.75 9.47
CA ALA A 692 59.23 2.01 8.23
C ALA A 692 60.67 1.50 8.08
N VAL A 693 61.65 2.37 8.32
CA VAL A 693 63.07 2.01 8.29
C VAL A 693 63.40 0.98 9.37
N THR A 694 62.88 1.10 10.61
CA THR A 694 63.13 0.08 11.65
C THR A 694 62.50 -1.28 11.35
N LEU A 695 61.36 -1.31 10.63
CA LEU A 695 60.75 -2.55 10.17
C LEU A 695 61.61 -3.20 9.08
N LEU A 696 62.08 -2.43 8.09
CA LEU A 696 62.98 -2.93 7.05
C LEU A 696 64.32 -3.45 7.60
N GLU A 697 64.87 -2.84 8.66
CA GLU A 697 66.07 -3.35 9.34
C GLU A 697 65.84 -4.72 9.99
N LYS A 698 64.69 -4.92 10.65
CA LYS A 698 64.34 -6.23 11.24
C LYS A 698 64.11 -7.28 10.18
N VAL A 699 63.44 -6.92 9.08
CA VAL A 699 63.23 -7.80 7.92
C VAL A 699 64.55 -8.19 7.27
N PHE A 700 65.48 -7.25 7.13
CA PHE A 700 66.84 -7.48 6.63
C PHE A 700 67.62 -8.46 7.50
N ASN A 701 67.63 -8.27 8.83
CA ASN A 701 68.28 -9.20 9.76
C ASN A 701 67.63 -10.61 9.69
N ALA A 702 66.29 -10.69 9.64
CA ALA A 702 65.59 -11.97 9.48
C ALA A 702 65.92 -12.66 8.15
N ALA A 703 66.13 -11.90 7.07
CA ALA A 703 66.59 -12.40 5.77
C ALA A 703 68.07 -12.83 5.79
N GLN A 704 68.90 -12.25 6.67
CA GLN A 704 70.28 -12.69 6.87
C GLN A 704 70.35 -14.06 7.54
N ASP A 705 69.66 -14.25 8.66
CA ASP A 705 69.83 -15.41 9.54
C ASP A 705 69.11 -16.68 9.07
N LYS A 706 67.93 -16.54 8.44
CA LYS A 706 66.98 -17.66 8.31
C LYS A 706 66.71 -18.11 6.88
N THR A 707 66.94 -17.27 5.88
CA THR A 707 66.62 -17.55 4.46
C THR A 707 67.70 -18.41 3.79
N PRO A 708 67.35 -19.43 2.97
CA PRO A 708 68.31 -20.16 2.15
C PRO A 708 69.10 -19.23 1.24
N SER A 709 70.31 -19.61 0.84
CA SER A 709 71.15 -18.85 -0.12
C SER A 709 70.41 -18.45 -1.40
N ASP A 710 69.45 -19.27 -1.81
CA ASP A 710 68.87 -19.21 -3.15
C ASP A 710 67.85 -18.07 -3.31
N ASP A 711 67.03 -17.81 -2.29
CA ASP A 711 66.04 -16.73 -2.27
C ASP A 711 66.57 -15.42 -1.66
N LYS A 712 67.69 -15.50 -0.92
CA LYS A 712 68.23 -14.39 -0.12
C LYS A 712 68.51 -13.14 -0.96
N VAL A 713 69.08 -13.29 -2.15
CA VAL A 713 69.35 -12.15 -3.05
C VAL A 713 68.06 -11.41 -3.44
N THR A 714 67.00 -12.14 -3.82
CA THR A 714 65.71 -11.57 -4.25
C THR A 714 65.02 -10.78 -3.14
N ILE A 715 65.15 -11.23 -1.90
CA ILE A 715 64.63 -10.51 -0.73
C ILE A 715 65.47 -9.26 -0.43
N LEU A 716 66.80 -9.36 -0.52
CA LEU A 716 67.70 -8.21 -0.32
C LEU A 716 67.53 -7.13 -1.40
N THR A 717 67.32 -7.50 -2.68
CA THR A 717 67.03 -6.52 -3.73
C THR A 717 65.71 -5.80 -3.47
N ALA A 718 64.65 -6.52 -3.07
CA ALA A 718 63.37 -5.90 -2.69
C ALA A 718 63.51 -4.94 -1.48
N ILE A 719 64.25 -5.33 -0.44
CA ILE A 719 64.54 -4.46 0.72
C ILE A 719 65.29 -3.20 0.29
N ALA A 720 66.28 -3.34 -0.60
CA ALA A 720 67.00 -2.19 -1.14
C ALA A 720 66.06 -1.24 -1.91
N GLU A 721 65.12 -1.76 -2.72
CA GLU A 721 64.11 -0.94 -3.39
C GLU A 721 63.19 -0.19 -2.42
N ALA A 722 62.78 -0.82 -1.31
CA ALA A 722 62.00 -0.13 -0.27
C ALA A 722 62.80 1.01 0.38
N TYR A 723 64.09 0.83 0.63
CA TYR A 723 64.95 1.93 1.10
C TYR A 723 65.12 3.05 0.06
N ILE A 724 65.12 2.76 -1.24
CA ILE A 724 65.12 3.78 -2.31
C ILE A 724 63.85 4.63 -2.22
N LYS A 725 62.67 4.00 -2.12
CA LYS A 725 61.39 4.71 -1.98
C LYS A 725 61.35 5.61 -0.73
N LEU A 726 61.88 5.12 0.39
CA LEU A 726 62.01 5.89 1.63
C LEU A 726 63.18 6.90 1.61
N SER A 727 63.86 7.08 0.48
CA SER A 727 65.00 7.98 0.27
C SER A 727 66.27 7.67 1.10
N ASP A 728 66.38 6.51 1.77
CA ASP A 728 67.62 6.06 2.43
C ASP A 728 68.54 5.32 1.45
N ILE A 729 69.14 6.11 0.55
CA ILE A 729 70.12 5.66 -0.44
C ILE A 729 71.33 4.98 0.22
N LYS A 730 71.68 5.32 1.46
CA LYS A 730 72.84 4.74 2.17
C LYS A 730 72.55 3.29 2.55
N LYS A 731 71.39 3.01 3.16
CA LYS A 731 71.00 1.63 3.51
C LYS A 731 70.77 0.78 2.26
N ALA A 732 70.08 1.31 1.24
CA ALA A 732 69.91 0.62 -0.04
C ALA A 732 71.24 0.13 -0.63
N ARG A 733 72.26 1.01 -0.68
CA ARG A 733 73.61 0.66 -1.17
C ARG A 733 74.37 -0.33 -0.29
N THR A 734 74.05 -0.43 1.00
CA THR A 734 74.65 -1.43 1.90
C THR A 734 74.03 -2.80 1.64
N VAL A 735 72.70 -2.89 1.62
CA VAL A 735 71.96 -4.12 1.32
C VAL A 735 72.36 -4.70 -0.04
N LEU A 736 72.52 -3.86 -1.07
CA LEU A 736 72.95 -4.31 -2.41
C LEU A 736 74.40 -4.81 -2.48
N LYS A 737 75.30 -4.37 -1.58
CA LYS A 737 76.66 -4.92 -1.52
C LYS A 737 76.65 -6.35 -1.00
N GLU A 738 75.84 -6.63 0.00
CA GLU A 738 75.68 -7.98 0.55
C GLU A 738 74.99 -8.91 -0.45
N ALA A 739 73.90 -8.44 -1.09
CA ALA A 739 73.25 -9.16 -2.17
C ALA A 739 74.25 -9.54 -3.28
N LEU A 740 75.16 -8.61 -3.65
CA LEU A 740 76.19 -8.83 -4.66
C LEU A 740 77.26 -9.84 -4.25
N ILE A 741 77.64 -9.91 -2.96
CA ILE A 741 78.55 -10.94 -2.45
C ILE A 741 77.89 -12.32 -2.61
N ILE A 742 76.67 -12.47 -2.10
CA ILE A 742 75.92 -13.74 -2.15
C ILE A 742 75.67 -14.19 -3.60
N ALA A 743 75.30 -13.27 -4.49
CA ALA A 743 75.09 -13.57 -5.90
C ALA A 743 76.39 -14.05 -6.58
N ARG A 744 77.55 -13.47 -6.23
CA ARG A 744 78.85 -13.87 -6.80
C ARG A 744 79.37 -15.20 -6.26
N GLU A 745 78.99 -15.58 -5.05
CA GLU A 745 79.37 -16.85 -4.41
C GLU A 745 78.55 -18.07 -4.91
N ARG A 746 77.46 -17.84 -5.66
CA ARG A 746 76.69 -18.93 -6.32
C ARG A 746 77.55 -19.76 -7.27
N ILE A 747 77.41 -21.08 -7.14
CA ILE A 747 78.08 -22.09 -7.98
C ILE A 747 77.41 -22.19 -9.36
N TYR A 748 76.07 -22.25 -9.40
CA TYR A 748 75.32 -22.35 -10.65
C TYR A 748 75.38 -21.05 -11.45
N LEU A 749 76.06 -21.07 -12.59
CA LEU A 749 76.29 -19.90 -13.44
C LEU A 749 74.99 -19.24 -13.93
N SER A 750 73.95 -20.02 -14.24
CA SER A 750 72.62 -19.52 -14.62
C SER A 750 71.95 -18.71 -13.50
N ASP A 751 71.95 -19.24 -12.27
CA ASP A 751 71.42 -18.56 -11.08
C ASP A 751 72.24 -17.32 -10.71
N LYS A 752 73.58 -17.43 -10.77
CA LYS A 752 74.51 -16.32 -10.56
C LYS A 752 74.23 -15.17 -11.53
N SER A 753 74.10 -15.47 -12.81
CA SER A 753 73.69 -14.49 -13.82
C SER A 753 72.35 -13.83 -13.47
N ARG A 754 71.30 -14.63 -13.21
CA ARG A 754 69.95 -14.14 -12.89
C ARG A 754 69.95 -13.22 -11.66
N GLN A 755 70.69 -13.59 -10.61
CA GLN A 755 70.82 -12.80 -9.39
C GLN A 755 71.62 -11.51 -9.59
N LEU A 756 72.69 -11.52 -10.40
CA LEU A 756 73.43 -10.32 -10.77
C LEU A 756 72.56 -9.34 -11.59
N THR A 757 71.74 -9.84 -12.51
CA THR A 757 70.78 -9.06 -13.28
C THR A 757 69.74 -8.39 -12.37
N ALA A 758 69.13 -9.13 -11.44
CA ALA A 758 68.18 -8.57 -10.48
C ALA A 758 68.81 -7.49 -9.56
N ILE A 759 70.07 -7.64 -9.16
CA ILE A 759 70.80 -6.62 -8.38
C ILE A 759 71.09 -5.39 -9.25
N ALA A 760 71.45 -5.60 -10.51
CA ALA A 760 71.68 -4.52 -11.45
C ALA A 760 70.42 -3.67 -11.65
N GLU A 761 69.24 -4.30 -11.80
CA GLU A 761 67.95 -3.60 -11.91
C GLU A 761 67.72 -2.59 -10.77
N VAL A 762 68.05 -2.96 -9.52
CA VAL A 762 67.98 -2.03 -8.38
C VAL A 762 69.04 -0.92 -8.46
N TYR A 763 70.23 -1.21 -8.99
CA TYR A 763 71.22 -0.16 -9.26
C TYR A 763 70.79 0.82 -10.37
N ILE A 764 69.95 0.39 -11.34
CA ILE A 764 69.30 1.31 -12.29
C ILE A 764 68.34 2.23 -11.53
N LYS A 765 67.48 1.69 -10.66
CA LYS A 765 66.55 2.46 -9.79
C LYS A 765 67.28 3.43 -8.84
N LEU A 766 68.53 3.15 -8.47
CA LEU A 766 69.41 4.05 -7.71
C LEU A 766 70.11 5.14 -8.55
N SER A 767 69.91 5.15 -9.86
CA SER A 767 70.69 5.92 -10.85
C SER A 767 72.21 5.66 -10.76
N ASP A 768 72.66 4.53 -10.19
CA ASP A 768 74.06 4.08 -10.19
C ASP A 768 74.33 3.20 -11.43
N THR A 769 74.02 3.81 -12.56
CA THR A 769 73.90 3.21 -13.89
C THR A 769 75.17 2.51 -14.36
N LYS A 770 76.34 3.11 -14.06
CA LYS A 770 77.66 2.52 -14.36
C LYS A 770 77.86 1.16 -13.67
N LYS A 771 77.34 0.97 -12.46
CA LYS A 771 77.38 -0.34 -11.79
C LYS A 771 76.36 -1.30 -12.37
N ALA A 772 75.15 -0.85 -12.65
CA ALA A 772 74.14 -1.68 -13.29
C ALA A 772 74.66 -2.27 -14.61
N ILE A 773 75.22 -1.44 -15.50
CA ILE A 773 75.82 -1.87 -16.77
C ILE A 773 76.93 -2.90 -16.56
N ASN A 774 77.88 -2.64 -15.65
CA ASN A 774 78.98 -3.56 -15.39
C ASN A 774 78.50 -4.91 -14.84
N LEU A 775 77.51 -4.91 -13.95
CA LEU A 775 76.89 -6.13 -13.40
C LEU A 775 76.09 -6.90 -14.45
N LEU A 776 75.42 -6.20 -15.37
CA LEU A 776 74.69 -6.81 -16.49
C LEU A 776 75.65 -7.42 -17.52
N GLN A 777 76.78 -6.79 -17.80
CA GLN A 777 77.84 -7.36 -18.63
C GLN A 777 78.49 -8.59 -17.95
N GLU A 778 78.72 -8.54 -16.64
CA GLU A 778 79.18 -9.69 -15.83
C GLU A 778 78.17 -10.85 -15.92
N ALA A 779 76.88 -10.58 -15.68
CA ALA A 779 75.79 -11.55 -15.80
C ALA A 779 75.70 -12.14 -17.21
N PHE A 780 75.77 -11.31 -18.25
CA PHE A 780 75.74 -11.76 -19.65
C PHE A 780 76.89 -12.72 -19.98
N ASN A 781 78.13 -12.35 -19.64
CA ASN A 781 79.30 -13.20 -19.87
C ASN A 781 79.18 -14.55 -19.13
N ILE A 782 78.62 -14.54 -17.92
CA ILE A 782 78.35 -15.75 -17.13
C ILE A 782 77.26 -16.62 -17.79
N ALA A 783 76.20 -16.02 -18.33
CA ALA A 783 75.15 -16.75 -19.08
C ALA A 783 75.66 -17.30 -20.43
N GLN A 784 76.65 -16.65 -21.04
CA GLN A 784 77.34 -17.19 -22.22
C GLN A 784 78.19 -18.42 -21.85
N GLN A 785 79.00 -18.32 -20.79
CA GLN A 785 79.82 -19.42 -20.28
C GLN A 785 78.97 -20.62 -19.82
N ALA A 786 77.82 -20.36 -19.18
CA ALA A 786 76.86 -21.40 -18.81
C ALA A 786 76.38 -22.21 -20.03
N ASN A 787 76.08 -21.54 -21.15
CA ASN A 787 75.58 -22.24 -22.35
C ASN A 787 76.66 -23.11 -23.03
N ILE A 788 77.95 -22.81 -22.83
CA ILE A 788 79.08 -23.56 -23.39
C ILE A 788 79.39 -24.82 -22.57
N LEU A 789 79.18 -24.79 -21.25
CA LEU A 789 79.56 -25.89 -20.34
C LEU A 789 78.57 -27.07 -20.30
N TYR A 790 77.33 -26.88 -20.75
CA TYR A 790 76.27 -27.90 -20.72
C TYR A 790 75.87 -28.41 -22.12
N THR A 791 76.77 -28.34 -23.11
CA THR A 791 76.51 -28.85 -24.47
C THR A 791 76.66 -30.37 -24.60
N ASP A 792 77.28 -31.03 -23.62
CA ASP A 792 77.89 -32.37 -23.79
C ASP A 792 77.14 -33.51 -23.05
N GLU A 793 76.02 -33.25 -22.38
CA GLU A 793 75.19 -34.28 -21.72
C GLU A 793 73.73 -34.29 -22.24
N GLU A 794 73.05 -35.44 -22.12
CA GLU A 794 71.76 -35.75 -22.78
C GLU A 794 70.58 -34.84 -22.39
N ASP A 795 70.66 -34.11 -21.28
CA ASP A 795 69.66 -33.07 -20.88
C ASP A 795 69.77 -31.75 -21.69
N GLY A 796 70.71 -31.67 -22.64
CA GLY A 796 71.12 -30.45 -23.35
C GLY A 796 70.01 -29.65 -24.06
N TYR A 797 68.84 -30.23 -24.35
CA TYR A 797 67.73 -29.47 -24.95
C TYR A 797 67.07 -28.50 -23.95
N ARG A 798 66.89 -28.92 -22.69
CA ARG A 798 66.35 -28.05 -21.63
C ARG A 798 67.37 -26.99 -21.23
N VAL A 799 68.64 -27.37 -21.12
CA VAL A 799 69.69 -26.43 -20.68
C VAL A 799 70.01 -25.39 -21.76
N LYS A 800 70.05 -25.75 -23.05
CA LYS A 800 70.17 -24.78 -24.15
C LYS A 800 69.00 -23.79 -24.16
N SER A 801 67.76 -24.26 -24.05
CA SER A 801 66.58 -23.39 -23.96
C SER A 801 66.67 -22.43 -22.77
N PHE A 802 67.11 -22.91 -21.60
CA PHE A 802 67.28 -22.07 -20.40
C PHE A 802 68.48 -21.10 -20.52
N GLY A 803 69.54 -21.48 -21.24
CA GLY A 803 70.69 -20.63 -21.57
C GLY A 803 70.29 -19.47 -22.48
N PHE A 804 69.59 -19.76 -23.59
CA PHE A 804 69.07 -18.73 -24.50
C PHE A 804 68.01 -17.85 -23.82
N TYR A 805 67.19 -18.40 -22.91
CA TYR A 805 66.25 -17.62 -22.10
C TYR A 805 66.97 -16.63 -21.17
N ASN A 806 67.99 -17.07 -20.42
CA ASN A 806 68.76 -16.17 -19.55
C ASN A 806 69.57 -15.15 -20.35
N GLN A 807 70.12 -15.52 -21.52
CA GLN A 807 70.77 -14.56 -22.42
C GLN A 807 69.77 -13.51 -22.93
N SER A 808 68.58 -13.94 -23.37
CA SER A 808 67.49 -13.05 -23.78
C SER A 808 67.04 -12.11 -22.66
N TYR A 809 66.84 -12.63 -21.45
CA TYR A 809 66.45 -11.85 -20.27
C TYR A 809 67.53 -10.86 -19.84
N ASN A 810 68.80 -11.30 -19.81
CA ASN A 810 69.93 -10.42 -19.56
C ASN A 810 70.00 -9.32 -20.62
N LEU A 811 69.94 -9.65 -21.92
CA LEU A 811 69.98 -8.68 -23.01
C LEU A 811 68.82 -7.68 -22.92
N ALA A 812 67.61 -8.11 -22.51
CA ALA A 812 66.49 -7.22 -22.20
C ALA A 812 66.81 -6.28 -21.04
N ALA A 813 67.34 -6.80 -19.92
CA ALA A 813 67.70 -6.00 -18.75
C ALA A 813 68.90 -5.05 -19.00
N ILE A 814 69.91 -5.48 -19.78
CA ILE A 814 70.98 -4.62 -20.32
C ILE A 814 70.34 -3.47 -21.10
N SER A 815 69.36 -3.80 -21.93
CA SER A 815 68.73 -2.83 -22.81
C SER A 815 67.89 -1.81 -22.04
N GLN A 816 67.08 -2.28 -21.09
CA GLN A 816 66.30 -1.43 -20.19
C GLN A 816 67.21 -0.57 -19.29
N ALA A 817 68.35 -1.10 -18.86
CA ALA A 817 69.35 -0.32 -18.14
C ALA A 817 69.83 0.84 -18.99
N TYR A 818 70.33 0.59 -20.21
CA TYR A 818 70.77 1.65 -21.12
C TYR A 818 69.68 2.69 -21.37
N ILE A 819 68.43 2.29 -21.59
CA ILE A 819 67.27 3.20 -21.73
C ILE A 819 67.16 4.17 -20.54
N GLN A 820 67.35 3.69 -19.32
CA GLN A 820 67.28 4.52 -18.12
C GLN A 820 68.59 5.29 -17.79
N VAL A 821 69.70 5.09 -18.52
CA VAL A 821 71.00 5.73 -18.21
C VAL A 821 71.17 7.10 -18.85
N SER A 822 70.89 7.19 -20.15
CA SER A 822 71.58 8.15 -21.02
C SER A 822 70.64 9.04 -21.81
N ASP A 823 71.14 10.22 -22.13
CA ASP A 823 70.65 11.04 -23.25
C ASP A 823 70.69 10.17 -24.52
N GLY A 824 69.52 9.83 -25.05
CA GLY A 824 69.33 8.48 -25.59
C GLY A 824 70.08 8.16 -26.88
N GLN A 825 70.70 9.13 -27.55
CA GLN A 825 71.60 8.81 -28.66
C GLN A 825 72.80 7.95 -28.19
N GLU A 826 73.22 8.09 -26.92
CA GLU A 826 74.18 7.19 -26.28
C GLU A 826 73.55 5.84 -25.93
N THR A 827 72.30 5.82 -25.44
CA THR A 827 71.49 4.60 -25.26
C THR A 827 71.49 3.75 -26.52
N VAL A 828 71.06 4.31 -27.65
CA VAL A 828 71.01 3.62 -28.95
C VAL A 828 72.39 3.08 -29.35
N ASN A 829 73.45 3.87 -29.18
CA ASN A 829 74.83 3.42 -29.45
C ASN A 829 75.29 2.25 -28.55
N LEU A 830 74.82 2.21 -27.30
CA LEU A 830 75.11 1.13 -26.36
C LEU A 830 74.28 -0.12 -26.67
N LEU A 831 72.99 0.04 -26.98
CA LEU A 831 72.11 -1.02 -27.45
C LEU A 831 72.59 -1.65 -28.77
N ARG A 832 73.17 -0.87 -29.71
CA ARG A 832 73.81 -1.42 -30.92
C ARG A 832 74.97 -2.38 -30.59
N LYS A 833 75.71 -2.16 -29.49
CA LYS A 833 76.75 -3.11 -29.02
C LYS A 833 76.11 -4.40 -28.51
N VAL A 834 74.98 -4.29 -27.79
CA VAL A 834 74.15 -5.41 -27.35
C VAL A 834 73.58 -6.18 -28.54
N LEU A 835 73.20 -5.49 -29.62
CA LEU A 835 72.70 -6.11 -30.85
C LEU A 835 73.78 -6.88 -31.59
N ASN A 836 75.02 -6.37 -31.65
CA ASN A 836 76.14 -7.13 -32.24
C ASN A 836 76.42 -8.42 -31.47
N VAL A 837 76.24 -8.42 -30.16
CA VAL A 837 76.32 -9.63 -29.31
C VAL A 837 75.13 -10.56 -29.59
N ALA A 838 73.90 -10.05 -29.67
CA ALA A 838 72.73 -10.84 -30.03
C ALA A 838 72.81 -11.42 -31.46
N LYS A 839 73.45 -10.72 -32.40
CA LYS A 839 73.67 -11.18 -33.79
C LYS A 839 74.62 -12.39 -33.87
N GLN A 840 75.47 -12.62 -32.86
CA GLN A 840 76.35 -13.79 -32.75
C GLN A 840 75.65 -15.03 -32.17
N ILE A 841 74.40 -14.93 -31.74
CA ILE A 841 73.60 -16.06 -31.27
C ILE A 841 72.83 -16.61 -32.48
N ASP A 842 72.78 -17.94 -32.70
CA ASP A 842 72.03 -18.51 -33.83
C ASP A 842 70.51 -18.30 -33.70
N ASP A 843 70.01 -18.25 -32.47
CA ASP A 843 68.62 -17.99 -32.11
C ASP A 843 68.16 -16.57 -32.58
N PRO A 844 67.04 -16.44 -33.31
CA PRO A 844 66.46 -15.14 -33.63
C PRO A 844 65.78 -14.43 -32.44
N TYR A 845 65.38 -15.13 -31.37
CA TYR A 845 64.65 -14.52 -30.24
C TYR A 845 65.45 -13.43 -29.48
N PRO A 846 66.74 -13.62 -29.13
CA PRO A 846 67.56 -12.54 -28.56
C PRO A 846 67.68 -11.31 -29.48
N LYS A 847 67.74 -11.53 -30.80
CA LYS A 847 67.86 -10.44 -31.80
C LYS A 847 66.60 -9.58 -31.80
N LEU A 848 65.42 -10.23 -31.82
CA LEU A 848 64.13 -9.55 -31.74
C LEU A 848 63.98 -8.71 -30.47
N ILE A 849 64.41 -9.21 -29.32
CA ILE A 849 64.32 -8.50 -28.02
C ILE A 849 65.21 -7.24 -28.00
N VAL A 850 66.43 -7.32 -28.53
CA VAL A 850 67.32 -6.16 -28.56
C VAL A 850 66.88 -5.16 -29.61
N LEU A 851 66.41 -5.60 -30.79
CA LEU A 851 65.84 -4.71 -31.80
C LEU A 851 64.58 -3.99 -31.29
N GLU A 852 63.70 -4.68 -30.56
CA GLU A 852 62.54 -4.13 -29.86
C GLU A 852 62.95 -3.04 -28.86
N ALA A 853 63.97 -3.28 -28.04
CA ALA A 853 64.45 -2.28 -27.09
C ALA A 853 65.16 -1.09 -27.76
N ILE A 854 65.89 -1.29 -28.88
CA ILE A 854 66.43 -0.16 -29.66
C ILE A 854 65.31 0.62 -30.33
N ALA A 855 64.26 -0.05 -30.84
CA ALA A 855 63.09 0.61 -31.40
C ALA A 855 62.38 1.48 -30.36
N GLN A 856 62.14 0.95 -29.14
CA GLN A 856 61.60 1.74 -28.02
C GLN A 856 62.50 2.95 -27.69
N ALA A 857 63.79 2.72 -27.45
CA ALA A 857 64.74 3.80 -27.14
C ALA A 857 64.79 4.88 -28.23
N SER A 858 64.73 4.48 -29.49
CA SER A 858 64.77 5.38 -30.65
C SER A 858 63.46 6.16 -30.82
N SER A 859 62.31 5.57 -30.44
CA SER A 859 61.02 6.26 -30.37
C SER A 859 61.01 7.33 -29.27
N GLU A 860 61.48 6.99 -28.06
CA GLU A 860 61.60 7.93 -26.92
C GLU A 860 62.48 9.15 -27.23
N LEU A 861 63.40 9.02 -28.19
CA LEU A 861 64.33 10.08 -28.64
C LEU A 861 63.78 11.00 -29.71
N SER A 862 62.56 10.76 -30.22
CA SER A 862 62.09 11.36 -31.48
C SER A 862 62.99 11.08 -32.70
N ASN A 863 63.98 10.18 -32.61
CA ASN A 863 64.81 9.75 -33.74
C ASN A 863 64.08 8.64 -34.53
N SER A 864 62.93 9.05 -35.09
CA SER A 864 61.97 8.20 -35.77
C SER A 864 62.53 7.47 -36.99
N THR A 865 63.63 7.96 -37.59
CA THR A 865 64.25 7.31 -38.75
C THR A 865 64.88 5.97 -38.37
N GLU A 866 65.67 5.93 -37.30
CA GLU A 866 66.34 4.72 -36.84
C GLU A 866 65.35 3.73 -36.22
N ALA A 867 64.42 4.22 -35.39
CA ALA A 867 63.36 3.41 -34.78
C ALA A 867 62.60 2.58 -35.84
N VAL A 868 62.26 3.21 -36.96
CA VAL A 868 61.54 2.57 -38.06
C VAL A 868 62.38 1.52 -38.77
N THR A 869 63.64 1.81 -39.11
CA THR A 869 64.50 0.82 -39.78
C THR A 869 64.72 -0.45 -38.94
N LEU A 870 64.69 -0.31 -37.61
CA LEU A 870 64.82 -1.43 -36.67
C LEU A 870 63.50 -2.20 -36.56
N LEU A 871 62.35 -1.53 -36.56
CA LEU A 871 61.03 -2.18 -36.63
C LEU A 871 60.83 -2.90 -37.98
N GLU A 872 61.42 -2.42 -39.08
CA GLU A 872 61.49 -3.13 -40.35
C GLU A 872 62.41 -4.37 -40.26
N GLU A 873 63.56 -4.30 -39.58
CA GLU A 873 64.40 -5.47 -39.26
C GLU A 873 63.64 -6.50 -38.40
N VAL A 874 62.85 -6.06 -37.41
CA VAL A 874 61.96 -6.93 -36.61
C VAL A 874 60.89 -7.58 -37.48
N LEU A 875 60.17 -6.82 -38.32
CA LEU A 875 59.12 -7.36 -39.20
C LEU A 875 59.67 -8.37 -40.21
N THR A 876 60.86 -8.11 -40.78
CA THR A 876 61.49 -9.03 -41.75
C THR A 876 62.02 -10.31 -41.08
N ILE A 877 62.58 -10.23 -39.87
CA ILE A 877 62.91 -11.43 -39.08
C ILE A 877 61.62 -12.18 -38.73
N GLN A 878 60.55 -11.50 -38.31
CA GLN A 878 59.27 -12.12 -37.97
C GLN A 878 58.63 -12.84 -39.18
N GLN A 879 58.81 -12.33 -40.40
CA GLN A 879 58.39 -13.00 -41.64
C GLN A 879 59.18 -14.28 -41.96
N GLN A 880 60.41 -14.41 -41.47
CA GLN A 880 61.27 -15.58 -41.70
C GLN A 880 61.05 -16.69 -40.65
N ILE A 881 60.46 -16.37 -39.49
CA ILE A 881 60.20 -17.34 -38.42
C ILE A 881 58.83 -18.01 -38.62
N ASN A 882 58.86 -19.25 -39.13
CA ASN A 882 57.68 -20.11 -39.24
C ASN A 882 57.30 -20.67 -37.84
N SER A 883 56.67 -19.84 -37.00
CA SER A 883 56.37 -20.09 -35.57
C SER A 883 54.87 -20.10 -35.24
N SER A 884 54.54 -20.51 -34.01
CA SER A 884 53.17 -20.55 -33.48
C SER A 884 52.49 -19.18 -33.43
N SER A 885 51.16 -19.18 -33.67
CA SER A 885 50.33 -17.96 -33.74
C SER A 885 50.43 -17.02 -32.54
N ASP A 886 50.55 -17.57 -31.33
CA ASP A 886 50.63 -16.80 -30.08
C ASP A 886 51.91 -15.94 -29.99
N PHE A 887 53.04 -16.44 -30.49
CA PHE A 887 54.28 -15.66 -30.55
C PHE A 887 54.20 -14.53 -31.58
N VAL A 888 53.64 -14.82 -32.76
CA VAL A 888 53.38 -13.81 -33.82
C VAL A 888 52.44 -12.72 -33.30
N THR A 889 51.35 -13.12 -32.61
CA THR A 889 50.41 -12.20 -31.94
C THR A 889 51.15 -11.25 -31.02
N ARG A 890 51.92 -11.78 -30.07
CA ARG A 890 52.64 -10.97 -29.07
C ARG A 890 53.61 -9.98 -29.71
N LYS A 891 54.34 -10.39 -30.76
CA LYS A 891 55.31 -9.51 -31.44
C LYS A 891 54.65 -8.45 -32.32
N LEU A 892 53.58 -8.78 -33.04
CA LEU A 892 52.82 -7.77 -33.80
C LEU A 892 52.12 -6.76 -32.87
N SER A 893 51.63 -7.18 -31.69
CA SER A 893 51.09 -6.27 -30.67
C SER A 893 52.15 -5.32 -30.08
N VAL A 894 53.38 -5.79 -29.89
CA VAL A 894 54.51 -4.94 -29.45
C VAL A 894 54.88 -3.91 -30.53
N ILE A 895 54.95 -4.32 -31.81
CA ILE A 895 55.20 -3.39 -32.92
C ILE A 895 54.08 -2.34 -32.99
N ALA A 896 52.83 -2.76 -32.81
CA ALA A 896 51.69 -1.85 -32.75
C ALA A 896 51.87 -0.80 -31.64
N TYR A 897 52.22 -1.22 -30.42
CA TYR A 897 52.51 -0.32 -29.31
C TYR A 897 53.71 0.61 -29.59
N ALA A 898 54.82 0.09 -30.13
CA ALA A 898 55.97 0.91 -30.49
C ALA A 898 55.60 1.97 -31.55
N CYS A 899 54.74 1.61 -32.51
CA CYS A 899 54.21 2.55 -33.50
C CYS A 899 53.32 3.64 -32.90
N SER A 900 52.56 3.38 -31.82
CA SER A 900 51.79 4.46 -31.17
C SER A 900 52.66 5.48 -30.44
N GLN A 901 53.91 5.14 -30.12
CA GLN A 901 54.87 6.06 -29.49
C GLN A 901 55.80 6.79 -30.49
N LEU A 902 55.69 6.51 -31.79
CA LEU A 902 56.54 7.14 -32.82
C LEU A 902 56.07 8.56 -33.17
N SER A 903 56.99 9.52 -33.14
CA SER A 903 56.73 10.91 -33.57
C SER A 903 56.58 11.08 -35.10
N ASP A 904 57.02 10.10 -35.90
CA ASP A 904 56.81 10.07 -37.36
C ASP A 904 55.67 9.11 -37.70
N SER A 905 54.46 9.66 -37.61
CA SER A 905 53.21 8.94 -37.81
C SER A 905 53.07 8.31 -39.20
N LYS A 906 53.75 8.83 -40.23
CA LYS A 906 53.69 8.28 -41.59
C LYS A 906 54.40 6.94 -41.67
N LYS A 907 55.58 6.85 -41.07
CA LYS A 907 56.31 5.59 -40.97
C LYS A 907 55.65 4.63 -39.99
N ALA A 908 55.13 5.13 -38.87
CA ALA A 908 54.35 4.34 -37.92
C ALA A 908 53.11 3.70 -38.59
N ALA A 909 52.35 4.45 -39.37
CA ALA A 909 51.23 3.93 -40.13
C ALA A 909 51.66 2.92 -41.20
N ASN A 910 52.79 3.12 -41.88
CA ASN A 910 53.34 2.11 -42.81
C ASN A 910 53.71 0.80 -42.11
N LEU A 911 54.33 0.87 -40.93
CA LEU A 911 54.64 -0.29 -40.10
C LEU A 911 53.37 -1.00 -39.61
N LEU A 912 52.35 -0.25 -39.17
CA LEU A 912 51.03 -0.80 -38.82
C LEU A 912 50.36 -1.48 -40.03
N ARG A 913 50.46 -0.91 -41.25
CA ARG A 913 49.98 -1.55 -42.49
C ARG A 913 50.71 -2.88 -42.77
N GLN A 914 52.03 -2.92 -42.57
CA GLN A 914 52.81 -4.15 -42.72
C GLN A 914 52.42 -5.20 -41.67
N ALA A 915 52.31 -4.80 -40.40
CA ALA A 915 51.86 -5.65 -39.30
C ALA A 915 50.45 -6.19 -39.52
N PHE A 916 49.51 -5.35 -39.96
CA PHE A 916 48.14 -5.73 -40.31
C PHE A 916 48.13 -6.79 -41.41
N ASN A 917 48.86 -6.56 -42.51
CA ASN A 917 48.98 -7.52 -43.61
C ASN A 917 49.66 -8.85 -43.23
N LEU A 918 50.45 -8.88 -42.16
CA LEU A 918 50.97 -10.13 -41.58
C LEU A 918 49.93 -10.81 -40.68
N ALA A 919 49.23 -10.05 -39.84
CA ALA A 919 48.14 -10.56 -39.03
C ALA A 919 47.04 -11.22 -39.89
N LEU A 920 46.68 -10.62 -41.04
CA LEU A 920 45.74 -11.20 -42.00
C LEU A 920 46.11 -12.62 -42.48
N LYS A 921 47.40 -12.98 -42.49
CA LYS A 921 47.91 -14.28 -42.94
C LYS A 921 47.98 -15.34 -41.85
N MET A 922 47.62 -15.02 -40.59
CA MET A 922 47.70 -15.95 -39.46
C MET A 922 46.59 -17.01 -39.52
N ASP A 923 46.93 -18.30 -39.47
CA ASP A 923 45.96 -19.40 -39.62
C ASP A 923 44.85 -19.41 -38.55
N TYR A 924 45.21 -19.15 -37.28
CA TYR A 924 44.29 -19.24 -36.15
C TYR A 924 43.45 -17.97 -36.02
N TYR A 925 42.16 -18.07 -36.37
CA TYR A 925 41.24 -16.94 -36.37
C TYR A 925 41.20 -16.15 -35.05
N ARG A 926 41.14 -16.82 -33.89
CA ARG A 926 41.01 -16.13 -32.59
C ARG A 926 42.24 -15.26 -32.28
N ASP A 927 43.41 -15.73 -32.67
CA ASP A 927 44.68 -15.02 -32.49
C ASP A 927 44.82 -13.90 -33.54
N ARG A 928 44.38 -14.18 -34.79
CA ARG A 928 44.23 -13.19 -35.86
C ARG A 928 43.35 -12.01 -35.40
N LEU A 929 42.14 -12.25 -34.89
CA LEU A 929 41.25 -11.18 -34.42
C LEU A 929 41.94 -10.34 -33.34
N LYS A 930 42.43 -10.97 -32.26
CA LYS A 930 43.13 -10.26 -31.18
C LYS A 930 44.27 -9.37 -31.69
N THR A 931 45.07 -9.91 -32.62
CA THR A 931 46.19 -9.18 -33.23
C THR A 931 45.70 -8.00 -34.06
N LEU A 932 44.67 -8.19 -34.89
CA LEU A 932 44.08 -7.12 -35.70
C LEU A 932 43.47 -6.03 -34.81
N THR A 933 42.71 -6.40 -33.77
CA THR A 933 42.14 -5.46 -32.79
C THR A 933 43.23 -4.65 -32.09
N ALA A 934 44.34 -5.27 -31.67
CA ALA A 934 45.46 -4.55 -31.06
C ALA A 934 46.14 -3.57 -32.03
N ILE A 935 46.31 -3.93 -33.30
CA ILE A 935 46.88 -3.05 -34.34
C ILE A 935 45.90 -1.89 -34.65
N ILE A 936 44.59 -2.18 -34.72
CA ILE A 936 43.53 -1.18 -34.91
C ILE A 936 43.50 -0.18 -33.74
N GLN A 937 43.58 -0.65 -32.49
CA GLN A 937 43.65 0.20 -31.30
C GLN A 937 44.96 1.02 -31.22
N ALA A 938 46.10 0.47 -31.64
CA ALA A 938 47.33 1.26 -31.70
C ALA A 938 47.26 2.39 -32.74
N SER A 939 46.45 2.23 -33.79
CA SER A 939 46.29 3.28 -34.80
C SER A 939 45.53 4.52 -34.31
N SER A 940 44.63 4.39 -33.33
CA SER A 940 43.94 5.56 -32.73
C SER A 940 44.85 6.41 -31.83
N GLN A 941 46.03 5.88 -31.47
CA GLN A 941 47.02 6.54 -30.61
C GLN A 941 48.13 7.26 -31.41
N LEU A 942 48.10 7.23 -32.74
CA LEU A 942 49.09 7.93 -33.58
C LEU A 942 48.99 9.46 -33.45
N SER A 943 50.14 10.13 -33.47
CA SER A 943 50.22 11.60 -33.37
C SER A 943 49.70 12.37 -34.60
N ASP A 944 49.56 11.72 -35.76
CA ASP A 944 48.94 12.28 -36.97
C ASP A 944 47.61 11.56 -37.23
N THR A 945 46.53 12.29 -37.03
CA THR A 945 45.16 11.78 -37.15
C THR A 945 44.77 11.45 -38.60
N THR A 946 45.46 11.98 -39.61
CA THR A 946 45.17 11.68 -41.02
C THR A 946 45.73 10.32 -41.42
N GLU A 947 46.95 9.95 -41.02
CA GLU A 947 47.49 8.62 -41.32
C GLU A 947 46.78 7.50 -40.53
N ALA A 948 46.33 7.80 -39.30
CA ALA A 948 45.44 6.94 -38.53
C ALA A 948 44.12 6.67 -39.27
N VAL A 949 43.49 7.72 -39.81
CA VAL A 949 42.29 7.60 -40.62
C VAL A 949 42.52 6.78 -41.89
N ILE A 950 43.62 7.00 -42.62
CA ILE A 950 43.94 6.21 -43.82
C ILE A 950 44.11 4.72 -43.47
N PHE A 951 44.77 4.42 -42.34
CA PHE A 951 44.88 3.04 -41.85
C PHE A 951 43.51 2.44 -41.50
N LEU A 952 42.67 3.15 -40.74
CA LEU A 952 41.35 2.66 -40.35
C LEU A 952 40.41 2.50 -41.56
N THR A 953 40.48 3.39 -42.56
CA THR A 953 39.79 3.22 -43.85
C THR A 953 40.22 1.92 -44.54
N GLN A 954 41.51 1.60 -44.57
CA GLN A 954 41.99 0.32 -45.11
C GLN A 954 41.46 -0.88 -44.31
N ALA A 955 41.40 -0.78 -42.98
CA ALA A 955 40.80 -1.80 -42.12
C ALA A 955 39.30 -1.99 -42.39
N VAL A 956 38.54 -0.92 -42.68
CA VAL A 956 37.13 -1.03 -43.12
C VAL A 956 37.03 -1.77 -44.46
N THR A 957 37.85 -1.43 -45.45
CA THR A 957 37.83 -2.13 -46.75
C THR A 957 38.23 -3.61 -46.64
N PHE A 958 39.05 -3.98 -45.65
CA PHE A 958 39.29 -5.39 -45.33
C PHE A 958 38.05 -6.04 -44.70
N ALA A 959 37.40 -5.38 -43.73
CA ALA A 959 36.19 -5.90 -43.10
C ALA A 959 35.03 -6.08 -44.12
N GLU A 960 34.92 -5.20 -45.10
CA GLU A 960 34.01 -5.33 -46.25
C GLU A 960 34.25 -6.63 -47.05
N GLN A 961 35.52 -6.97 -47.29
CA GLN A 961 35.97 -8.16 -48.03
C GLN A 961 35.87 -9.49 -47.25
N ILE A 962 35.49 -9.47 -45.97
CA ILE A 962 35.22 -10.69 -45.21
C ILE A 962 33.94 -11.34 -45.74
N ASP A 963 34.07 -12.61 -46.13
CA ASP A 963 32.99 -13.46 -46.63
C ASP A 963 31.80 -13.49 -45.66
N ASP A 964 30.58 -13.38 -46.19
CA ASP A 964 29.33 -13.37 -45.44
C ASP A 964 28.97 -14.74 -44.85
N ASN A 965 29.79 -15.77 -45.08
CA ASN A 965 29.78 -16.99 -44.27
C ASN A 965 30.36 -16.79 -42.85
N VAL A 966 30.97 -15.63 -42.55
CA VAL A 966 31.77 -15.39 -41.34
C VAL A 966 31.41 -14.08 -40.62
N LEU A 967 30.12 -13.74 -40.61
CA LEU A 967 29.56 -12.45 -40.16
C LEU A 967 29.90 -12.04 -38.73
N VAL A 968 30.07 -12.99 -37.81
CA VAL A 968 30.52 -12.71 -36.43
C VAL A 968 31.81 -11.90 -36.45
N HIS A 969 32.77 -12.36 -37.26
CA HIS A 969 34.13 -11.82 -37.28
C HIS A 969 34.17 -10.46 -38.00
N LYS A 970 33.30 -10.28 -38.99
CA LYS A 970 33.04 -8.99 -39.66
C LYS A 970 32.50 -7.95 -38.66
N SER A 971 31.53 -8.34 -37.83
CA SER A 971 30.98 -7.49 -36.75
C SER A 971 32.05 -7.12 -35.71
N GLU A 972 32.82 -8.08 -35.22
CA GLU A 972 33.86 -7.85 -34.19
C GLU A 972 34.98 -6.92 -34.68
N ILE A 973 35.45 -7.09 -35.92
CA ILE A 973 36.46 -6.21 -36.52
C ILE A 973 35.91 -4.81 -36.76
N LEU A 974 34.66 -4.69 -37.25
CA LEU A 974 34.00 -3.39 -37.39
C LEU A 974 33.88 -2.70 -36.03
N GLU A 975 33.44 -3.38 -34.97
CA GLU A 975 33.34 -2.79 -33.62
C GLU A 975 34.69 -2.29 -33.10
N ALA A 976 35.79 -3.01 -33.33
CA ALA A 976 37.15 -2.54 -33.02
C ALA A 976 37.53 -1.27 -33.81
N ILE A 977 37.23 -1.22 -35.11
CA ILE A 977 37.47 -0.02 -35.95
C ILE A 977 36.63 1.15 -35.48
N ILE A 978 35.36 0.93 -35.14
CA ILE A 978 34.44 1.95 -34.64
C ILE A 978 34.94 2.52 -33.30
N GLN A 979 35.44 1.67 -32.39
CA GLN A 979 36.03 2.10 -31.14
C GLN A 979 37.26 2.98 -31.38
N ALA A 980 38.24 2.51 -32.17
CA ALA A 980 39.43 3.28 -32.51
C ALA A 980 39.10 4.60 -33.22
N SER A 981 38.13 4.59 -34.15
CA SER A 981 37.63 5.80 -34.82
C SER A 981 36.95 6.78 -33.85
N SER A 982 36.34 6.27 -32.77
CA SER A 982 35.68 7.10 -31.74
C SER A 982 36.66 7.80 -30.79
N GLU A 983 37.92 7.35 -30.75
CA GLU A 983 39.01 7.96 -29.98
C GLU A 983 39.69 9.08 -30.79
N LEU A 984 39.67 9.00 -32.12
CA LEU A 984 40.12 10.03 -33.07
C LEU A 984 39.08 11.14 -33.30
N SER A 985 38.16 11.36 -32.36
CA SER A 985 36.92 12.12 -32.55
C SER A 985 37.10 13.61 -32.88
N ASP A 986 38.28 14.19 -32.67
CA ASP A 986 38.58 15.58 -33.03
C ASP A 986 38.86 15.77 -34.54
N ASN A 987 39.05 14.70 -35.32
CA ASN A 987 39.27 14.77 -36.78
C ASN A 987 37.96 14.57 -37.56
N THR A 988 37.62 15.51 -38.45
CA THR A 988 36.49 15.41 -39.38
C THR A 988 36.58 14.21 -40.34
N GLU A 989 37.79 13.73 -40.60
CA GLU A 989 38.01 12.55 -41.45
C GLU A 989 37.71 11.23 -40.70
N ALA A 990 37.83 11.17 -39.37
CA ALA A 990 37.41 10.00 -38.58
C ALA A 990 35.90 9.74 -38.67
N VAL A 991 35.11 10.81 -38.86
CA VAL A 991 33.67 10.72 -39.15
C VAL A 991 33.42 10.10 -40.55
N THR A 992 34.37 10.13 -41.48
CA THR A 992 34.24 9.42 -42.76
C THR A 992 34.48 7.91 -42.61
N VAL A 993 35.42 7.49 -41.74
CA VAL A 993 35.60 6.08 -41.37
C VAL A 993 34.34 5.53 -40.70
N LEU A 994 33.75 6.28 -39.76
CA LEU A 994 32.47 5.90 -39.12
C LEU A 994 31.31 5.81 -40.13
N LYS A 995 31.31 6.60 -41.20
CA LYS A 995 30.33 6.47 -42.30
C LYS A 995 30.59 5.25 -43.17
N GLN A 996 31.84 4.91 -43.47
CA GLN A 996 32.17 3.70 -44.24
C GLN A 996 31.83 2.44 -43.43
N ALA A 997 32.20 2.38 -42.15
CA ALA A 997 31.83 1.31 -41.24
C ALA A 997 30.30 1.18 -41.08
N LEU A 998 29.57 2.30 -41.10
CA LEU A 998 28.11 2.33 -41.14
C LEU A 998 27.54 1.72 -42.42
N THR A 999 28.09 2.06 -43.60
CA THR A 999 27.70 1.44 -44.88
C THR A 999 27.90 -0.07 -44.84
N VAL A 1000 29.11 -0.54 -44.48
CA VAL A 1000 29.40 -1.99 -44.40
C VAL A 1000 28.47 -2.69 -43.39
N ALA A 1001 28.18 -2.09 -42.24
CA ALA A 1001 27.25 -2.66 -41.24
C ALA A 1001 25.78 -2.71 -41.72
N GLN A 1002 25.36 -1.78 -42.59
CA GLN A 1002 24.02 -1.78 -43.20
C GLN A 1002 23.89 -2.82 -44.32
N GLU A 1003 24.92 -2.92 -45.17
CA GLU A 1003 24.99 -3.84 -46.32
C GLU A 1003 25.21 -5.30 -45.91
N THR A 1004 25.89 -5.55 -44.77
CA THR A 1004 26.10 -6.89 -44.20
C THR A 1004 24.77 -7.62 -44.02
N ASP A 1005 24.46 -8.65 -44.82
CA ASP A 1005 23.16 -9.32 -44.76
C ASP A 1005 22.99 -10.28 -43.57
N ASN A 1006 21.73 -10.68 -43.29
CA ASN A 1006 21.30 -11.51 -42.15
C ASN A 1006 21.06 -10.77 -40.80
N PRO A 1007 19.94 -10.02 -40.63
CA PRO A 1007 19.61 -9.33 -39.38
C PRO A 1007 19.28 -10.27 -38.20
N GLY A 1008 18.91 -11.53 -38.45
CA GLY A 1008 18.37 -12.45 -37.44
C GLY A 1008 19.33 -12.84 -36.30
N TYR A 1009 20.63 -12.63 -36.49
CA TYR A 1009 21.70 -12.96 -35.53
C TYR A 1009 22.30 -11.72 -34.83
N GLY A 1010 21.85 -10.50 -35.15
CA GLY A 1010 22.32 -9.28 -34.49
C GLY A 1010 23.59 -8.64 -35.07
N TYR A 1011 24.25 -9.25 -36.06
CA TYR A 1011 25.49 -8.73 -36.66
C TYR A 1011 25.33 -7.39 -37.39
N LYS A 1012 24.12 -7.02 -37.85
CA LYS A 1012 23.83 -5.64 -38.28
C LYS A 1012 23.67 -4.68 -37.09
N ALA A 1013 23.01 -5.12 -36.02
CA ALA A 1013 22.60 -4.26 -34.90
C ALA A 1013 23.73 -3.92 -33.92
N SER A 1014 24.68 -4.85 -33.70
CA SER A 1014 25.80 -4.63 -32.76
C SER A 1014 26.75 -3.50 -33.23
N PRO A 1015 27.26 -3.50 -34.48
CA PRO A 1015 28.09 -2.39 -34.99
C PRO A 1015 27.31 -1.08 -35.04
N LEU A 1016 26.02 -1.09 -35.40
CA LEU A 1016 25.18 0.11 -35.38
C LEU A 1016 25.04 0.72 -33.97
N SER A 1017 24.95 -0.13 -32.93
CA SER A 1017 24.96 0.34 -31.53
C SER A 1017 26.30 0.99 -31.16
N ALA A 1018 27.42 0.39 -31.58
CA ALA A 1018 28.76 0.94 -31.35
C ALA A 1018 29.00 2.25 -32.13
N ILE A 1019 28.53 2.36 -33.38
CA ILE A 1019 28.62 3.59 -34.18
C ILE A 1019 27.78 4.68 -33.52
N ALA A 1020 26.60 4.35 -33.02
CA ALA A 1020 25.79 5.30 -32.28
C ALA A 1020 26.51 5.79 -31.02
N GLU A 1021 27.16 4.91 -30.24
CA GLU A 1021 28.00 5.31 -29.10
C GLU A 1021 29.20 6.19 -29.49
N ALA A 1022 29.84 5.92 -30.64
CA ALA A 1022 30.88 6.80 -31.18
C ALA A 1022 30.31 8.20 -31.48
N TYR A 1023 29.11 8.30 -32.04
CA TYR A 1023 28.43 9.59 -32.23
C TYR A 1023 28.00 10.27 -30.92
N ILE A 1024 27.77 9.51 -29.83
CA ILE A 1024 27.57 10.08 -28.49
C ILE A 1024 28.85 10.75 -28.00
N LYS A 1025 30.01 10.09 -28.11
CA LYS A 1025 31.32 10.69 -27.75
C LYS A 1025 31.60 11.95 -28.57
N LEU A 1026 31.33 11.92 -29.87
CA LEU A 1026 31.42 13.06 -30.80
C LEU A 1026 30.44 14.20 -30.49
N SER A 1027 29.58 14.08 -29.48
CA SER A 1027 28.51 15.03 -29.15
C SER A 1027 27.47 15.28 -30.25
N ASP A 1028 27.50 14.52 -31.36
CA ASP A 1028 26.47 14.54 -32.41
C ASP A 1028 25.27 13.69 -31.98
N THR A 1029 24.57 14.22 -30.99
CA THR A 1029 23.39 13.60 -30.41
C THR A 1029 22.28 13.35 -31.45
N THR A 1030 22.25 14.10 -32.56
CA THR A 1030 21.22 13.95 -33.60
C THR A 1030 21.46 12.72 -34.47
N LYS A 1031 22.70 12.48 -34.92
CA LYS A 1031 23.06 11.24 -35.62
C LYS A 1031 23.02 10.05 -34.68
N ALA A 1032 23.54 10.18 -33.45
CA ALA A 1032 23.47 9.12 -32.44
C ALA A 1032 22.02 8.64 -32.21
N ARG A 1033 21.07 9.56 -31.97
CA ARG A 1033 19.65 9.23 -31.79
C ARG A 1033 19.02 8.60 -33.03
N THR A 1034 19.42 9.02 -34.23
CA THR A 1034 18.91 8.44 -35.49
C THR A 1034 19.39 7.00 -35.68
N LEU A 1035 20.67 6.75 -35.40
CA LEU A 1035 21.29 5.43 -35.48
C LEU A 1035 20.79 4.49 -34.38
N LEU A 1036 20.61 4.96 -33.14
CA LEU A 1036 19.98 4.17 -32.08
C LEU A 1036 18.56 3.73 -32.47
N LYS A 1037 17.76 4.61 -33.12
CA LYS A 1037 16.43 4.21 -33.62
C LYS A 1037 16.51 3.11 -34.69
N GLN A 1038 17.46 3.20 -35.62
CA GLN A 1038 17.69 2.15 -36.62
C GLN A 1038 18.17 0.84 -35.97
N ALA A 1039 19.11 0.91 -35.03
CA ALA A 1039 19.64 -0.24 -34.30
C ALA A 1039 18.57 -0.90 -33.41
N VAL A 1040 17.64 -0.14 -32.81
CA VAL A 1040 16.48 -0.67 -32.08
C VAL A 1040 15.53 -1.45 -33.00
N ILE A 1041 15.26 -0.95 -34.21
CA ILE A 1041 14.42 -1.67 -35.19
C ILE A 1041 15.08 -3.00 -35.56
N LEU A 1042 16.38 -2.98 -35.88
CA LEU A 1042 17.12 -4.20 -36.24
C LEU A 1042 17.28 -5.16 -35.06
N ALA A 1043 17.45 -4.67 -33.83
CA ALA A 1043 17.44 -5.49 -32.62
C ALA A 1043 16.07 -6.17 -32.39
N GLN A 1044 14.96 -5.56 -32.84
CA GLN A 1044 13.64 -6.20 -32.81
C GLN A 1044 13.48 -7.32 -33.85
N GLU A 1045 14.29 -7.37 -34.91
CA GLU A 1045 14.32 -8.45 -35.91
C GLU A 1045 15.19 -9.65 -35.50
N VAL A 1046 16.04 -9.51 -34.47
CA VAL A 1046 16.87 -10.61 -33.95
C VAL A 1046 15.99 -11.75 -33.44
N ILE A 1047 16.32 -12.98 -33.86
CA ILE A 1047 15.53 -14.19 -33.61
C ILE A 1047 15.89 -14.80 -32.24
N TYR A 1048 17.18 -14.79 -31.88
CA TYR A 1048 17.69 -15.39 -30.65
C TYR A 1048 17.37 -14.53 -29.42
N PRO A 1049 16.56 -15.01 -28.45
CA PRO A 1049 16.10 -14.17 -27.33
C PRO A 1049 17.22 -13.64 -26.43
N TYR A 1050 18.30 -14.40 -26.23
CA TYR A 1050 19.46 -13.94 -25.46
C TYR A 1050 20.14 -12.73 -26.13
N THR A 1051 20.63 -12.89 -27.35
CA THR A 1051 21.29 -11.84 -28.15
C THR A 1051 20.39 -10.62 -28.32
N LYS A 1052 19.08 -10.83 -28.51
CA LYS A 1052 18.08 -9.76 -28.58
C LYS A 1052 17.97 -8.97 -27.26
N SER A 1053 17.93 -9.67 -26.12
CA SER A 1053 17.89 -9.04 -24.80
C SER A 1053 19.16 -8.24 -24.52
N GLU A 1054 20.32 -8.80 -24.86
CA GLU A 1054 21.63 -8.16 -24.73
C GLU A 1054 21.70 -6.87 -25.56
N LEU A 1055 21.37 -6.94 -26.86
CA LEU A 1055 21.34 -5.78 -27.77
C LEU A 1055 20.38 -4.69 -27.28
N LEU A 1056 19.16 -5.03 -26.84
CA LEU A 1056 18.21 -4.06 -26.29
C LEU A 1056 18.73 -3.41 -24.99
N THR A 1057 19.54 -4.13 -24.21
CA THR A 1057 20.17 -3.61 -22.99
C THR A 1057 21.32 -2.66 -23.32
N ARG A 1058 22.25 -3.04 -24.22
CA ARG A 1058 23.31 -2.16 -24.74
C ARG A 1058 22.74 -0.88 -25.35
N LEU A 1059 21.69 -0.99 -26.16
CA LEU A 1059 21.01 0.17 -26.76
C LEU A 1059 20.35 1.06 -25.70
N ALA A 1060 19.77 0.47 -24.64
CA ALA A 1060 19.27 1.26 -23.52
C ALA A 1060 20.41 2.03 -22.84
N GLU A 1061 21.55 1.41 -22.56
CA GLU A 1061 22.72 2.07 -21.97
C GLU A 1061 23.24 3.24 -22.82
N ALA A 1062 23.23 3.12 -24.14
CA ALA A 1062 23.53 4.23 -25.03
C ALA A 1062 22.52 5.39 -24.88
N TYR A 1063 21.22 5.10 -24.69
CA TYR A 1063 20.24 6.14 -24.32
C TYR A 1063 20.45 6.71 -22.91
N ILE A 1064 20.94 5.93 -21.93
CA ILE A 1064 21.36 6.44 -20.60
C ILE A 1064 22.49 7.46 -20.78
N LYS A 1065 23.52 7.14 -21.58
CA LYS A 1065 24.65 8.05 -21.89
C LYS A 1065 24.17 9.35 -22.54
N LEU A 1066 23.12 9.30 -23.37
CA LEU A 1066 22.44 10.47 -23.96
C LEU A 1066 21.49 11.23 -23.00
N SER A 1067 21.38 10.81 -21.74
CA SER A 1067 20.39 11.29 -20.77
C SER A 1067 18.92 11.12 -21.20
N ASP A 1068 18.63 10.26 -22.19
CA ASP A 1068 17.28 9.89 -22.58
C ASP A 1068 16.75 8.74 -21.71
N ASN A 1069 16.44 9.11 -20.47
CA ASN A 1069 15.91 8.17 -19.48
C ASN A 1069 14.55 7.58 -19.89
N THR A 1070 13.85 8.21 -20.84
CA THR A 1070 12.55 7.75 -21.37
C THR A 1070 12.71 6.56 -22.30
N GLU A 1071 13.52 6.69 -23.37
CA GLU A 1071 13.75 5.59 -24.31
C GLU A 1071 14.55 4.44 -23.66
N ALA A 1072 15.56 4.76 -22.84
CA ALA A 1072 16.30 3.74 -22.08
C ALA A 1072 15.37 2.86 -21.21
N ARG A 1073 14.37 3.47 -20.56
CA ARG A 1073 13.39 2.74 -19.73
C ARG A 1073 12.43 1.89 -20.57
N ILE A 1074 12.04 2.35 -21.76
CA ILE A 1074 11.20 1.57 -22.69
C ILE A 1074 11.99 0.33 -23.16
N LEU A 1075 13.24 0.51 -23.57
CA LEU A 1075 14.11 -0.57 -24.04
C LEU A 1075 14.43 -1.59 -22.94
N LEU A 1076 14.75 -1.16 -21.72
CA LEU A 1076 14.97 -2.11 -20.60
C LEU A 1076 13.72 -2.91 -20.24
N LYS A 1077 12.52 -2.34 -20.45
CA LYS A 1077 11.26 -3.08 -20.29
C LYS A 1077 11.05 -4.09 -21.43
N GLN A 1078 11.45 -3.75 -22.66
CA GLN A 1078 11.44 -4.70 -23.78
C GLN A 1078 12.45 -5.83 -23.57
N ALA A 1079 13.70 -5.49 -23.22
CA ALA A 1079 14.75 -6.44 -22.85
C ALA A 1079 14.29 -7.39 -21.74
N LEU A 1080 13.71 -6.88 -20.65
CA LEU A 1080 13.14 -7.71 -19.57
C LEU A 1080 12.06 -8.69 -20.07
N THR A 1081 11.21 -8.25 -20.99
CA THR A 1081 10.16 -9.09 -21.58
C THR A 1081 10.75 -10.20 -22.45
N VAL A 1082 11.85 -9.92 -23.18
CA VAL A 1082 12.58 -10.91 -23.98
C VAL A 1082 13.39 -11.86 -23.09
N ALA A 1083 14.07 -11.36 -22.05
CA ALA A 1083 14.82 -12.16 -21.09
C ALA A 1083 13.93 -13.19 -20.38
N GLN A 1084 12.68 -12.83 -20.09
CA GLN A 1084 11.68 -13.77 -19.55
C GLN A 1084 11.37 -14.95 -20.49
N GLN A 1085 11.59 -14.81 -21.79
CA GLN A 1085 11.37 -15.85 -22.83
C GLN A 1085 12.61 -16.73 -23.07
N ILE A 1086 13.74 -16.47 -22.41
CA ILE A 1086 14.92 -17.33 -22.49
C ILE A 1086 14.66 -18.61 -21.67
N ASP A 1087 14.81 -19.77 -22.31
CA ASP A 1087 14.60 -21.09 -21.69
C ASP A 1087 15.81 -21.56 -20.86
N ASN A 1088 17.03 -21.30 -21.32
CA ASN A 1088 18.26 -21.64 -20.60
C ASN A 1088 18.39 -20.77 -19.33
N SER A 1089 18.53 -21.41 -18.16
CA SER A 1089 18.57 -20.71 -16.85
C SER A 1089 19.74 -19.74 -16.71
N ASP A 1090 20.87 -20.06 -17.32
CA ASP A 1090 22.13 -19.37 -17.07
C ASP A 1090 22.20 -18.16 -18.00
N SER A 1091 21.91 -18.32 -19.29
CA SER A 1091 21.73 -17.21 -20.24
C SER A 1091 20.59 -16.28 -19.83
N LYS A 1092 19.51 -16.82 -19.24
CA LYS A 1092 18.43 -16.00 -18.65
C LYS A 1092 18.94 -15.20 -17.45
N GLY A 1093 19.76 -15.83 -16.61
CA GLY A 1093 20.33 -15.20 -15.43
C GLY A 1093 21.30 -14.07 -15.76
N GLU A 1094 22.15 -14.28 -16.76
CA GLU A 1094 23.07 -13.29 -17.33
C GLU A 1094 22.28 -12.09 -17.90
N ALA A 1095 21.33 -12.33 -18.80
CA ALA A 1095 20.48 -11.28 -19.36
C ALA A 1095 19.71 -10.47 -18.29
N LEU A 1096 19.13 -11.13 -17.28
CA LEU A 1096 18.46 -10.44 -16.16
C LEU A 1096 19.45 -9.66 -15.27
N THR A 1097 20.68 -10.15 -15.12
CA THR A 1097 21.74 -9.48 -14.37
C THR A 1097 22.12 -8.15 -15.02
N ASP A 1098 22.33 -8.14 -16.33
CA ASP A 1098 22.76 -6.96 -17.08
C ASP A 1098 21.61 -5.93 -17.21
N ILE A 1099 20.37 -6.39 -17.38
CA ILE A 1099 19.19 -5.51 -17.31
C ILE A 1099 19.08 -4.84 -15.94
N ALA A 1100 19.33 -5.56 -14.84
CA ALA A 1100 19.30 -4.99 -13.50
C ALA A 1100 20.44 -3.97 -13.28
N GLU A 1101 21.63 -4.23 -13.83
CA GLU A 1101 22.77 -3.30 -13.84
C GLU A 1101 22.45 -2.01 -14.60
N ALA A 1102 21.90 -2.10 -15.82
CA ALA A 1102 21.47 -0.95 -16.59
C ALA A 1102 20.31 -0.16 -15.92
N GLN A 1103 19.39 -0.86 -15.24
CA GLN A 1103 18.36 -0.22 -14.40
C GLN A 1103 18.98 0.50 -13.18
N ALA A 1104 20.04 -0.04 -12.58
CA ALA A 1104 20.80 0.62 -11.52
C ALA A 1104 21.53 1.88 -12.03
N ASN A 1105 22.10 1.83 -13.25
CA ASN A 1105 22.69 3.00 -13.93
C ASN A 1105 21.65 4.11 -14.18
N LEU A 1106 20.38 3.77 -14.47
CA LEU A 1106 19.24 4.71 -14.49
C LEU A 1106 18.79 5.20 -13.10
N LYS A 1107 19.45 4.79 -12.00
CA LYS A 1107 19.04 5.02 -10.61
C LYS A 1107 17.63 4.48 -10.29
N ARG A 1108 17.20 3.44 -11.02
CA ARG A 1108 15.89 2.77 -10.91
C ARG A 1108 16.00 1.53 -10.02
N TRP A 1109 16.44 1.71 -8.78
CA TRP A 1109 16.74 0.62 -7.83
C TRP A 1109 15.55 -0.32 -7.58
N GLY A 1110 14.32 0.20 -7.56
CA GLY A 1110 13.11 -0.61 -7.45
C GLY A 1110 12.84 -1.50 -8.68
N ASP A 1111 13.13 -1.01 -9.89
CA ASP A 1111 13.01 -1.80 -11.12
C ASP A 1111 14.13 -2.85 -11.16
N ALA A 1112 15.37 -2.47 -10.82
CA ALA A 1112 16.52 -3.36 -10.71
C ALA A 1112 16.26 -4.52 -9.73
N LEU A 1113 15.81 -4.22 -8.50
CA LEU A 1113 15.45 -5.23 -7.50
C LEU A 1113 14.29 -6.15 -7.96
N TYR A 1114 13.34 -5.61 -8.74
CA TYR A 1114 12.25 -6.41 -9.32
C TYR A 1114 12.76 -7.36 -10.41
N THR A 1115 13.69 -6.91 -11.25
CA THR A 1115 14.39 -7.74 -12.24
C THR A 1115 15.20 -8.83 -11.56
N THR A 1116 16.04 -8.49 -10.58
CA THR A 1116 16.86 -9.46 -9.85
C THR A 1116 16.03 -10.54 -9.16
N LYS A 1117 14.84 -10.22 -8.64
CA LYS A 1117 13.95 -11.23 -8.04
C LYS A 1117 13.49 -12.31 -9.03
N GLN A 1118 13.53 -12.04 -10.33
CA GLN A 1118 13.19 -12.99 -11.39
C GLN A 1118 14.34 -13.91 -11.82
N CYS A 1119 15.58 -13.68 -11.32
CA CYS A 1119 16.69 -14.61 -11.50
C CYS A 1119 16.26 -16.06 -11.15
N PRO A 1120 16.54 -17.05 -12.02
CA PRO A 1120 16.09 -18.43 -11.82
C PRO A 1120 16.86 -19.16 -10.72
N SER A 1121 18.13 -18.81 -10.48
CA SER A 1121 18.99 -19.42 -9.45
C SER A 1121 19.32 -18.44 -8.32
N HIS A 1122 19.69 -18.98 -7.14
CA HIS A 1122 20.19 -18.17 -6.03
C HIS A 1122 21.52 -17.49 -6.37
N ASN A 1123 22.39 -18.18 -7.10
CA ASN A 1123 23.65 -17.66 -7.61
C ASN A 1123 23.44 -16.41 -8.49
N CYS A 1124 22.52 -16.46 -9.46
CA CYS A 1124 22.12 -15.29 -10.26
C CYS A 1124 21.60 -14.13 -9.39
N ARG A 1125 20.77 -14.42 -8.38
CA ARG A 1125 20.26 -13.37 -7.47
C ARG A 1125 21.41 -12.67 -6.75
N VAL A 1126 22.35 -13.43 -6.21
CA VAL A 1126 23.51 -12.87 -5.51
C VAL A 1126 24.39 -12.05 -6.46
N GLU A 1127 24.67 -12.56 -7.65
CA GLU A 1127 25.45 -11.85 -8.67
C GLU A 1127 24.78 -10.54 -9.12
N SER A 1128 23.51 -10.59 -9.49
CA SER A 1128 22.74 -9.41 -9.89
C SER A 1128 22.60 -8.38 -8.76
N LEU A 1129 22.31 -8.80 -7.51
CA LEU A 1129 22.29 -7.87 -6.37
C LEU A 1129 23.68 -7.28 -6.09
N SER A 1130 24.76 -8.07 -6.27
CA SER A 1130 26.15 -7.60 -6.11
C SER A 1130 26.52 -6.55 -7.15
N LYS A 1131 26.16 -6.76 -8.43
CA LYS A 1131 26.33 -5.77 -9.50
C LYS A 1131 25.55 -4.48 -9.19
N VAL A 1132 24.25 -4.59 -8.89
CA VAL A 1132 23.38 -3.45 -8.57
C VAL A 1132 23.90 -2.63 -7.39
N LEU A 1133 24.37 -3.28 -6.32
CA LEU A 1133 24.96 -2.58 -5.17
C LEU A 1133 26.34 -1.97 -5.50
N THR A 1134 27.12 -2.63 -6.36
CA THR A 1134 28.40 -2.08 -6.85
C THR A 1134 28.19 -0.80 -7.67
N VAL A 1135 27.20 -0.77 -8.57
CA VAL A 1135 26.82 0.46 -9.31
C VAL A 1135 26.42 1.59 -8.36
N TYR A 1136 25.72 1.28 -7.26
CA TYR A 1136 25.43 2.29 -6.23
C TYR A 1136 26.71 2.82 -5.54
N ALA A 1137 27.65 1.93 -5.19
CA ALA A 1137 28.92 2.30 -4.59
C ALA A 1137 29.82 3.12 -5.54
N GLU A 1138 29.83 2.81 -6.84
CA GLU A 1138 30.54 3.58 -7.89
C GLU A 1138 29.90 4.95 -8.12
N LEU A 1139 28.57 5.06 -8.08
CA LEU A 1139 27.89 6.36 -8.13
C LEU A 1139 28.13 7.22 -6.88
N LYS A 1140 28.52 6.61 -5.74
CA LYS A 1140 28.96 7.31 -4.52
C LYS A 1140 30.45 7.69 -4.58
N ASN A 1141 31.30 6.82 -5.13
CA ASN A 1141 32.76 6.98 -5.21
C ASN A 1141 33.22 6.78 -6.66
N PRO A 1142 33.33 7.84 -7.48
CA PRO A 1142 33.65 7.73 -8.91
C PRO A 1142 34.99 7.05 -9.21
N ASP A 1143 35.96 7.14 -8.29
CA ASP A 1143 37.30 6.56 -8.43
C ASP A 1143 37.29 5.03 -8.61
N LEU A 1144 36.25 4.35 -8.09
CA LEU A 1144 36.03 2.91 -8.30
C LEU A 1144 35.82 2.55 -9.79
N LYS A 1145 35.30 3.48 -10.59
CA LYS A 1145 34.91 3.25 -12.00
C LYS A 1145 36.09 3.35 -12.98
N GLU A 1146 37.17 4.03 -12.59
CA GLU A 1146 38.35 4.19 -13.45
C GLU A 1146 39.13 2.88 -13.61
N GLN A 1147 39.07 1.97 -12.62
CA GLN A 1147 39.70 0.65 -12.71
C GLN A 1147 38.85 -0.43 -13.38
N SER A 1148 37.51 -0.41 -13.30
CA SER A 1148 36.69 -1.42 -13.97
C SER A 1148 36.84 -1.39 -15.50
N ASN A 1149 37.14 -0.21 -16.06
CA ASN A 1149 37.53 -0.05 -17.46
C ASN A 1149 39.00 -0.45 -17.74
N LYS A 1150 39.94 -0.19 -16.83
CA LYS A 1150 41.37 -0.58 -16.99
C LYS A 1150 41.63 -2.09 -16.92
N PHE A 1151 40.75 -2.87 -16.30
CA PHE A 1151 40.80 -4.35 -16.30
C PHE A 1151 39.97 -4.98 -17.43
N ARG A 1152 39.36 -4.17 -18.30
CA ARG A 1152 38.63 -4.60 -19.51
C ARG A 1152 39.43 -4.41 -20.81
N ILE A 1153 40.68 -3.94 -20.68
CA ILE A 1153 41.70 -3.76 -21.73
C ILE A 1153 42.81 -4.78 -21.46
#